data_AF-A0A814JX45-F1
#
_entry.id   AF-A0A814JX45-F1
#
_cell.length_a   1.000
_cell.length_b   1.000
_cell.length_c   1.000
_cell.angle_alpha   90.00
_cell.angle_beta   90.00
_cell.angle_gamma   90.00
#
_symmetry.space_group_name_H-M   'P 1'
#
loop_
_entity.id
_entity.type
_entity.pdbx_description
1 polymer ?
#
loop_
_entity_poly.entity_id
_entity_poly.type
_entity_poly.pdbx_seq_one_letter_code
_entity_poly.pdbx_strand_id
1 'polypeptide(L)'
;MSSTNPTLSYIAKLQYISGQLSLYMSIIILVFGLIGNLLNCLVFAQRSLRSKPCVVYFLVASILNLIIIFSGVAPRAFQIFFMIPDQTETVSTLCKLRLVVLFTMRTISSWLLTLASVDRYLISSSNVNRRRMSNLKNAYISILIVSIISALVWAEAGYCFDANLVGTPQKCYAKSNACRVYNDLAQSLITTIIPSAIILIIGLLTINNVRQVQRIGPSSISMTNNKNTQRNRKDERSLTIMLFAQVILLTIFTLPQAGQKFYLTYTFYQTKSSIQRALETLADSKPATNNDSTDTTVVVAGTLQRSGWGALVSSTTEPSVIPKPTRASPSGTERSCSAFPTLNESMRNLSIDAASALAKDSRSQSVRPVIRRRILCSAVPESAELTPIRRPDEGGSKGQKISVYTNHFRVQIPDAIIYQYDIEIVMIGRDGKARLTRKDDRWEVIQTFVKQRNNFPTIWYDEGKTLYSREILPDLKLPIQIEIGKDDEKKTFQLKKLVLVRQDKIQNIHDFIEKKINMRPREAVRIIEILFKQRARNDLIAIRNQFYDRRRQLDDLGDGRGMARGFYQALFLTQMGPTLNINLTFTCFFMPLNFVDFACKYLRKDITKGLNENDLKVFEKIVRNLSIETMHTGRRIFYRIRGFGRPANRLMFRRGGDDGQTASAVDIKETSVADYFAEKYRKLMYPYLPCINAMKGAENKPNWLPMEFVRIVEWQRALKPLDKQQRGVVSRNTIIKPEQRYNEIMKIVRNNQFDRDPYLKELNIHVDDKEMLEIKARVLAPPKIRYRSRGQGEVIESVNCGKWRIQNWFYTTSKINSWGMIYFGDTPNSRIEDTLSEFQNRLPDLLRRSGFVINTELLLTIKSSLDNEIYNTLLDASRQRWQLAIIIINSRNSEIVYNLVKKYANTKIGLMTQCVNFQALERNMSKLEMYVENISQKINGKLGNINGVINIKSALSRSSREDLFMFFGADVTHSTCSSDYPSIAAVVGSRDLTNNLYAARVCEQYPKKGRCSLEIIKELDTMVIDLLRVFANSCGDRLPNKIIFYRDGVDEGQYQKVLDNEVNKIKNACRIVYGNKPLPQLAFIVVKKRHNTRFFLYDGNETMNVQAGTVIDQSIIHPSQFDFYLCSQAAIMGTSRPALYHVLHDDIGFSSDDIQQLTYWLCHTDMRCTKSVSIPAPVHYAHLAAYASRALKYGEDQDRESVDENNEEPETYSLDDIKTKVMVLDEKITDDMWFI
;
A
#
# COMPACT_ATOMS: atom_id res chain seq x y z
N MET A 1 70.31 -2.69 -18.49
CA MET A 1 69.23 -3.30 -19.30
C MET A 1 68.11 -3.71 -18.35
N SER A 2 66.82 -3.54 -18.64
CA SER A 2 66.14 -2.97 -19.80
C SER A 2 65.07 -1.96 -19.36
N SER A 3 64.64 -1.07 -20.24
CA SER A 3 63.55 -0.14 -19.97
C SER A 3 62.22 -0.88 -19.84
N THR A 4 61.52 -0.72 -18.72
CA THR A 4 60.16 -1.21 -18.54
C THR A 4 59.22 -0.42 -19.44
N ASN A 5 59.02 -0.94 -20.66
CA ASN A 5 58.24 -0.31 -21.71
C ASN A 5 56.78 -0.12 -21.20
N PRO A 6 56.29 1.12 -20.99
CA PRO A 6 55.01 1.35 -20.30
C PRO A 6 53.84 0.68 -21.01
N THR A 7 53.95 0.53 -22.34
CA THR A 7 53.04 -0.20 -23.21
C THR A 7 52.81 -1.67 -22.78
N LEU A 8 53.86 -2.39 -22.34
CA LEU A 8 53.69 -3.75 -21.82
C LEU A 8 52.90 -3.77 -20.50
N SER A 9 53.09 -2.77 -19.63
CA SER A 9 52.33 -2.66 -18.37
C SER A 9 50.83 -2.47 -18.62
N TYR A 10 50.46 -1.65 -19.63
CA TYR A 10 49.07 -1.49 -20.03
C TYR A 10 48.47 -2.76 -20.65
N ILE A 11 49.20 -3.45 -21.52
CA ILE A 11 48.75 -4.71 -22.13
C ILE A 11 48.48 -5.78 -21.05
N ALA A 12 49.40 -5.95 -20.10
CA ALA A 12 49.22 -6.89 -18.99
C ALA A 12 47.99 -6.54 -18.10
N LYS A 13 47.75 -5.24 -17.83
CA LYS A 13 46.56 -4.79 -17.10
C LYS A 13 45.25 -5.06 -17.87
N LEU A 14 45.23 -4.83 -19.19
CA LEU A 14 44.05 -5.10 -20.02
C LEU A 14 43.75 -6.61 -20.10
N GLN A 15 44.78 -7.45 -20.22
CA GLN A 15 44.64 -8.91 -20.17
C GLN A 15 44.13 -9.40 -18.80
N TYR A 16 44.63 -8.83 -17.70
CA TYR A 16 44.12 -9.12 -16.35
C TYR A 16 42.65 -8.71 -16.19
N ILE A 17 42.27 -7.51 -16.65
CA ILE A 17 40.87 -7.04 -16.63
C ILE A 17 39.96 -7.93 -17.49
N SER A 18 40.41 -8.34 -18.69
CA SER A 18 39.68 -9.30 -19.53
C SER A 18 39.43 -10.63 -18.80
N GLY A 19 40.46 -11.17 -18.14
CA GLY A 19 40.35 -12.38 -17.33
C GLY A 19 39.34 -12.25 -16.18
N GLN A 20 39.39 -11.15 -15.41
CA GLN A 20 38.46 -10.88 -14.31
C GLN A 20 37.02 -10.63 -14.80
N LEU A 21 36.82 -9.92 -15.91
CA LEU A 21 35.49 -9.73 -16.50
C LEU A 21 34.91 -11.07 -16.99
N SER A 22 35.71 -11.89 -17.69
CA SER A 22 35.32 -13.22 -18.15
C SER A 22 34.92 -14.14 -16.98
N LEU A 23 35.70 -14.11 -15.89
CA LEU A 23 35.46 -14.82 -14.64
C LEU A 23 34.08 -14.49 -14.05
N TYR A 24 33.84 -13.22 -13.69
CA TYR A 24 32.61 -12.83 -12.99
C TYR A 24 31.37 -12.86 -13.90
N MET A 25 31.49 -12.44 -15.16
CA MET A 25 30.36 -12.48 -16.10
C MET A 25 29.93 -13.92 -16.40
N SER A 26 30.85 -14.88 -16.47
CA SER A 26 30.49 -16.29 -16.67
C SER A 26 29.66 -16.85 -15.51
N ILE A 27 29.96 -16.51 -14.25
CA ILE A 27 29.10 -16.89 -13.11
C ILE A 27 27.72 -16.25 -13.22
N ILE A 28 27.67 -14.94 -13.48
CA ILE A 28 26.41 -14.18 -13.53
C ILE A 28 25.50 -14.77 -14.62
N ILE A 29 26.05 -15.03 -15.82
CA ILE A 29 25.32 -15.65 -16.92
C ILE A 29 24.89 -17.08 -16.57
N LEU A 30 25.74 -17.87 -15.90
CA LEU A 30 25.41 -19.23 -15.48
C LEU A 30 24.27 -19.25 -14.46
N VAL A 31 24.37 -18.48 -13.37
CA VAL A 31 23.40 -18.48 -12.27
C VAL A 31 22.06 -17.89 -12.73
N PHE A 32 22.04 -16.67 -13.25
CA PHE A 32 20.80 -16.02 -13.69
C PHE A 32 20.23 -16.67 -14.95
N GLY A 33 21.07 -17.18 -15.86
CA GLY A 33 20.65 -17.89 -17.06
C GLY A 33 20.01 -19.25 -16.76
N LEU A 34 20.57 -20.05 -15.83
CA LEU A 34 19.96 -21.30 -15.40
C LEU A 34 18.62 -21.05 -14.68
N ILE A 35 18.61 -20.17 -13.68
CA ILE A 35 17.39 -19.85 -12.92
C ILE A 35 16.30 -19.31 -13.85
N GLY A 36 16.63 -18.35 -14.73
CA GLY A 36 15.69 -17.74 -15.66
C GLY A 36 15.09 -18.74 -16.66
N ASN A 37 15.93 -19.56 -17.30
CA ASN A 37 15.42 -20.54 -18.28
C ASN A 37 14.69 -21.73 -17.61
N LEU A 38 15.08 -22.15 -16.40
CA LEU A 38 14.33 -23.16 -15.63
C LEU A 38 12.94 -22.64 -15.22
N LEU A 39 12.84 -21.40 -14.73
CA LEU A 39 11.55 -20.76 -14.42
C LEU A 39 10.68 -20.63 -15.68
N ASN A 40 11.25 -20.22 -16.82
CA ASN A 40 10.54 -20.20 -18.10
C ASN A 40 10.02 -21.59 -18.49
N CYS A 41 10.84 -22.64 -18.35
CA CYS A 41 10.40 -24.01 -18.62
C CYS A 41 9.25 -24.44 -17.70
N LEU A 42 9.34 -24.18 -16.39
CA LEU A 42 8.29 -24.51 -15.42
C LEU A 42 6.97 -23.76 -15.70
N VAL A 43 7.04 -22.49 -16.12
CA VAL A 43 5.86 -21.70 -16.50
C VAL A 43 5.27 -22.18 -17.81
N PHE A 44 6.07 -22.32 -18.87
CA PHE A 44 5.57 -22.69 -20.20
C PHE A 44 5.24 -24.18 -20.37
N ALA A 45 5.72 -25.07 -19.50
CA ALA A 45 5.31 -26.47 -19.47
C ALA A 45 3.84 -26.67 -19.00
N GLN A 46 3.21 -25.66 -18.41
CA GLN A 46 1.81 -25.74 -17.95
C GLN A 46 0.85 -26.07 -19.12
N ARG A 47 0.03 -27.11 -18.94
CA ARG A 47 -0.88 -27.64 -19.98
C ARG A 47 -1.87 -26.61 -20.53
N SER A 48 -2.25 -25.63 -19.71
CA SER A 48 -3.09 -24.49 -20.12
C SER A 48 -2.39 -23.56 -21.13
N LEU A 49 -1.08 -23.30 -20.96
CA LEU A 49 -0.33 -22.35 -21.78
C LEU A 49 0.21 -22.98 -23.07
N ARG A 50 0.60 -24.27 -23.04
CA ARG A 50 1.03 -25.03 -24.24
C ARG A 50 -0.04 -25.16 -25.35
N SER A 51 -1.27 -24.75 -25.09
CA SER A 51 -2.33 -24.63 -26.10
C SER A 51 -2.08 -23.51 -27.13
N LYS A 52 -1.15 -22.58 -26.85
CA LYS A 52 -0.84 -21.43 -27.73
C LYS A 52 0.48 -21.62 -28.48
N PRO A 53 0.54 -21.50 -29.83
CA PRO A 53 1.75 -21.74 -30.63
C PRO A 53 3.00 -21.00 -30.15
N CYS A 54 2.95 -19.68 -29.95
CA CYS A 54 4.10 -18.92 -29.46
C CYS A 54 4.65 -19.36 -28.08
N VAL A 55 3.84 -20.01 -27.21
CA VAL A 55 4.35 -20.58 -25.95
C VAL A 55 5.22 -21.81 -26.21
N VAL A 56 4.94 -22.58 -27.26
CA VAL A 56 5.76 -23.74 -27.65
C VAL A 56 7.14 -23.28 -28.14
N TYR A 57 7.21 -22.22 -28.96
CA TYR A 57 8.50 -21.63 -29.37
C TYR A 57 9.32 -21.15 -28.17
N PHE A 58 8.70 -20.45 -27.20
CA PHE A 58 9.41 -20.02 -25.98
C PHE A 58 9.88 -21.18 -25.10
N LEU A 59 9.09 -22.24 -24.96
CA LEU A 59 9.47 -23.44 -24.20
C LEU A 59 10.68 -24.12 -24.84
N VAL A 60 10.65 -24.35 -26.16
CA VAL A 60 11.78 -24.97 -26.87
C VAL A 60 13.00 -24.06 -26.82
N ALA A 61 12.89 -22.76 -27.09
CA ALA A 61 14.00 -21.81 -26.98
C ALA A 61 14.62 -21.78 -25.57
N SER A 62 13.80 -21.89 -24.51
CA SER A 62 14.31 -21.96 -23.12
C SER A 62 15.10 -23.24 -22.84
N ILE A 63 14.66 -24.38 -23.38
CA ILE A 63 15.39 -25.66 -23.30
C ILE A 63 16.71 -25.57 -24.07
N LEU A 64 16.70 -25.00 -25.28
CA LEU A 64 17.90 -24.78 -26.08
C LEU A 64 18.89 -23.83 -25.39
N ASN A 65 18.40 -22.78 -24.74
CA ASN A 65 19.23 -21.86 -23.95
C ASN A 65 19.89 -22.55 -22.76
N LEU A 66 19.23 -23.50 -22.10
CA LEU A 66 19.88 -24.35 -21.08
C LEU A 66 21.02 -25.17 -21.70
N ILE A 67 20.80 -25.79 -22.87
CA ILE A 67 21.85 -26.54 -23.59
C ILE A 67 23.03 -25.64 -23.99
N ILE A 68 22.77 -24.40 -24.43
CA ILE A 68 23.81 -23.41 -24.73
C ILE A 68 24.61 -23.03 -23.47
N ILE A 69 23.93 -22.87 -22.33
CA ILE A 69 24.60 -22.57 -21.04
C ILE A 69 25.48 -23.74 -20.60
N PHE A 70 24.97 -24.98 -20.67
CA PHE A 70 25.71 -26.18 -20.28
C PHE A 70 26.85 -26.55 -21.24
N SER A 71 26.73 -26.31 -22.55
CA SER A 71 27.81 -26.58 -23.53
C SER A 71 28.80 -25.42 -23.69
N GLY A 72 28.34 -24.17 -23.52
CA GLY A 72 29.15 -22.97 -23.72
C GLY A 72 29.80 -22.44 -22.44
N VAL A 73 28.97 -22.07 -21.46
CA VAL A 73 29.39 -21.30 -20.28
C VAL A 73 29.89 -22.20 -19.15
N ALA A 74 29.18 -23.30 -18.87
CA ALA A 74 29.51 -24.18 -17.76
C ALA A 74 30.94 -24.78 -17.82
N PRO A 75 31.47 -25.27 -18.96
CA PRO A 75 32.83 -25.82 -18.99
C PRO A 75 33.90 -24.76 -18.71
N ARG A 76 33.67 -23.50 -19.14
CA ARG A 76 34.56 -22.37 -18.83
C ARG A 76 34.50 -22.02 -17.34
N ALA A 77 33.31 -22.03 -16.74
CA ALA A 77 33.17 -21.83 -15.30
C ALA A 77 33.85 -22.96 -14.50
N PHE A 78 33.70 -24.23 -14.90
CA PHE A 78 34.37 -25.36 -14.24
C PHE A 78 35.90 -25.29 -14.37
N GLN A 79 36.41 -24.92 -15.55
CA GLN A 79 37.85 -24.71 -15.77
C GLN A 79 38.44 -23.64 -14.87
N ILE A 80 37.75 -22.51 -14.69
CA ILE A 80 38.30 -21.37 -13.95
C ILE A 80 38.11 -21.52 -12.44
N PHE A 81 36.97 -22.04 -11.96
CA PHE A 81 36.66 -22.12 -10.52
C PHE A 81 37.08 -23.43 -9.84
N PHE A 82 37.01 -24.55 -10.55
CA PHE A 82 37.29 -25.88 -9.99
C PHE A 82 38.61 -26.46 -10.50
N MET A 83 39.37 -25.70 -11.31
CA MET A 83 40.63 -26.12 -11.93
C MET A 83 40.50 -27.39 -12.80
N ILE A 84 39.28 -27.71 -13.27
CA ILE A 84 39.01 -28.91 -14.08
C ILE A 84 39.40 -28.62 -15.54
N PRO A 85 40.37 -29.31 -16.15
CA PRO A 85 40.80 -29.01 -17.52
C PRO A 85 39.65 -29.22 -18.53
N ASP A 86 39.35 -28.18 -19.32
CA ASP A 86 38.33 -28.24 -20.38
C ASP A 86 38.84 -29.13 -21.53
N GLN A 87 38.44 -30.40 -21.52
CA GLN A 87 38.82 -31.39 -22.54
C GLN A 87 38.38 -30.99 -23.96
N THR A 88 37.42 -30.08 -24.11
CA THR A 88 37.01 -29.57 -25.43
C THR A 88 38.02 -28.58 -26.04
N GLU A 89 38.99 -28.09 -25.25
CA GLU A 89 40.12 -27.30 -25.76
C GLU A 89 41.29 -28.17 -26.24
N THR A 90 41.39 -29.43 -25.81
CA THR A 90 42.53 -30.32 -26.10
C THR A 90 42.18 -31.52 -26.98
N VAL A 91 40.91 -31.93 -27.04
CA VAL A 91 40.44 -33.08 -27.83
C VAL A 91 39.67 -32.61 -29.06
N SER A 92 40.20 -32.89 -30.26
CA SER A 92 39.65 -32.45 -31.56
C SER A 92 38.16 -32.77 -31.76
N THR A 93 37.73 -34.00 -31.43
CA THR A 93 36.34 -34.44 -31.57
C THR A 93 35.40 -33.68 -30.63
N LEU A 94 35.82 -33.39 -29.40
CA LEU A 94 35.05 -32.62 -28.43
C LEU A 94 35.01 -31.13 -28.76
N CYS A 95 36.10 -30.56 -29.29
CA CYS A 95 36.14 -29.20 -29.87
C CYS A 95 35.09 -29.04 -30.97
N LYS A 96 35.11 -29.92 -31.98
CA LYS A 96 34.17 -29.95 -33.10
C LYS A 96 32.72 -30.11 -32.62
N LEU A 97 32.45 -31.11 -31.77
CA LEU A 97 31.11 -31.38 -31.24
C LEU A 97 30.55 -30.19 -30.43
N ARG A 98 31.35 -29.59 -29.55
CA ARG A 98 30.94 -28.42 -28.75
C ARG A 98 30.52 -27.25 -29.63
N LEU A 99 31.31 -26.95 -30.67
CA LEU A 99 31.04 -25.80 -31.54
C LEU A 99 29.83 -26.03 -32.45
N VAL A 100 29.69 -27.22 -33.05
CA VAL A 100 28.48 -27.59 -33.81
C VAL A 100 27.22 -27.46 -32.95
N VAL A 101 27.23 -28.03 -31.73
CA VAL A 101 26.10 -27.91 -30.78
C VAL A 101 25.85 -26.45 -30.40
N LEU A 102 26.87 -25.69 -30.02
CA LEU A 102 26.70 -24.32 -29.55
C LEU A 102 26.17 -23.40 -30.65
N PHE A 103 26.73 -23.46 -31.86
CA PHE A 103 26.28 -22.62 -32.98
C PHE A 103 24.89 -23.02 -33.48
N THR A 104 24.63 -24.33 -33.66
CA THR A 104 23.31 -24.83 -34.08
C THR A 104 22.23 -24.43 -33.07
N MET A 105 22.41 -24.72 -31.78
CA MET A 105 21.39 -24.43 -30.77
C MET A 105 21.18 -22.92 -30.58
N ARG A 106 22.23 -22.09 -30.68
CA ARG A 106 22.11 -20.62 -30.63
C ARG A 106 21.34 -20.08 -31.83
N THR A 107 21.55 -20.63 -33.01
CA THR A 107 20.83 -20.25 -34.23
C THR A 107 19.36 -20.63 -34.15
N ILE A 108 19.06 -21.88 -33.76
CA ILE A 108 17.68 -22.33 -33.56
C ILE A 108 16.99 -21.44 -32.52
N SER A 109 17.60 -21.20 -31.34
CA SER A 109 17.00 -20.36 -30.29
C SER A 109 16.66 -18.95 -30.78
N SER A 110 17.58 -18.30 -31.53
CA SER A 110 17.36 -16.99 -32.14
C SER A 110 16.17 -17.00 -33.13
N TRP A 111 16.13 -17.98 -34.04
CA TRP A 111 15.05 -18.11 -35.03
C TRP A 111 13.71 -18.56 -34.43
N LEU A 112 13.69 -19.30 -33.32
CA LEU A 112 12.45 -19.58 -32.59
C LEU A 112 11.85 -18.32 -31.95
N LEU A 113 12.68 -17.36 -31.51
CA LEU A 113 12.20 -16.05 -31.06
C LEU A 113 11.64 -15.23 -32.24
N THR A 114 12.25 -15.33 -33.42
CA THR A 114 11.69 -14.78 -34.67
C THR A 114 10.32 -15.37 -34.97
N LEU A 115 10.18 -16.70 -34.93
CA LEU A 115 8.90 -17.37 -35.15
C LEU A 115 7.84 -17.05 -34.09
N ALA A 116 8.23 -16.85 -32.82
CA ALA A 116 7.33 -16.35 -31.79
C ALA A 116 6.81 -14.93 -32.09
N SER A 117 7.64 -14.09 -32.71
CA SER A 117 7.27 -12.75 -33.17
C SER A 117 6.33 -12.80 -34.38
N VAL A 118 6.62 -13.68 -35.36
CA VAL A 118 5.75 -13.95 -36.51
C VAL A 118 4.37 -14.44 -36.03
N ASP A 119 4.31 -15.36 -35.08
CA ASP A 119 3.04 -15.88 -34.53
C ASP A 119 2.19 -14.78 -33.88
N ARG A 120 2.82 -13.86 -33.12
CA ARG A 120 2.12 -12.71 -32.55
C ARG A 120 1.59 -11.76 -33.63
N TYR A 121 2.37 -11.51 -34.68
CA TYR A 121 1.91 -10.74 -35.83
C TYR A 121 0.72 -11.41 -36.54
N LEU A 122 0.79 -12.72 -36.82
CA LEU A 122 -0.29 -13.48 -37.46
C LEU A 122 -1.59 -13.41 -36.66
N ILE A 123 -1.53 -13.56 -35.33
CA ILE A 123 -2.69 -13.40 -34.42
C ILE A 123 -3.23 -11.97 -34.44
N SER A 124 -2.35 -10.96 -34.49
CA SER A 124 -2.73 -9.53 -34.49
C SER A 124 -3.43 -9.06 -35.79
N SER A 125 -3.26 -9.80 -36.89
CA SER A 125 -3.75 -9.37 -38.20
C SER A 125 -5.27 -9.30 -38.27
N SER A 126 -5.81 -8.28 -38.95
CA SER A 126 -7.24 -8.16 -39.26
C SER A 126 -7.76 -9.28 -40.17
N ASN A 127 -6.90 -9.82 -41.05
CA ASN A 127 -7.24 -10.86 -42.02
C ASN A 127 -7.37 -12.25 -41.37
N VAL A 128 -8.55 -12.88 -41.52
CA VAL A 128 -8.88 -14.20 -40.96
C VAL A 128 -7.93 -15.30 -41.45
N ASN A 129 -7.52 -15.27 -42.73
CA ASN A 129 -6.64 -16.30 -43.31
C ASN A 129 -5.24 -16.24 -42.69
N ARG A 130 -4.71 -15.04 -42.42
CA ARG A 130 -3.45 -14.85 -41.68
C ARG A 130 -3.55 -15.36 -40.24
N ARG A 131 -4.66 -15.10 -39.55
CA ARG A 131 -4.89 -15.65 -38.19
C ARG A 131 -4.93 -17.18 -38.15
N ARG A 132 -5.51 -17.84 -39.17
CA ARG A 132 -5.58 -19.32 -39.26
C ARG A 132 -4.21 -19.99 -39.40
N MET A 133 -3.18 -19.28 -39.86
CA MET A 133 -1.81 -19.79 -39.93
C MET A 133 -1.17 -20.00 -38.55
N SER A 134 -1.63 -19.28 -37.51
CA SER A 134 -1.22 -19.50 -36.12
C SER A 134 -1.95 -20.70 -35.53
N ASN A 135 -1.32 -21.87 -35.61
CA ASN A 135 -1.81 -23.11 -35.03
C ASN A 135 -0.64 -24.05 -34.64
N LEU A 136 -0.91 -25.03 -33.78
CA LEU A 136 0.14 -25.90 -33.22
C LEU A 136 0.81 -26.78 -34.28
N LYS A 137 0.07 -27.27 -35.29
CA LYS A 137 0.65 -28.09 -36.38
C LYS A 137 1.72 -27.30 -37.13
N ASN A 138 1.40 -26.07 -37.53
CA ASN A 138 2.33 -25.18 -38.21
C ASN A 138 3.54 -24.87 -37.32
N ALA A 139 3.35 -24.64 -36.01
CA ALA A 139 4.47 -24.37 -35.11
C ALA A 139 5.46 -25.54 -34.99
N TYR A 140 4.98 -26.78 -34.88
CA TYR A 140 5.87 -27.95 -34.87
C TYR A 140 6.60 -28.13 -36.20
N ILE A 141 5.93 -27.88 -37.34
CA ILE A 141 6.56 -27.91 -38.66
C ILE A 141 7.65 -26.81 -38.78
N SER A 142 7.37 -25.58 -38.32
CA SER A 142 8.35 -24.49 -38.35
C SER A 142 9.54 -24.74 -37.41
N ILE A 143 9.34 -25.33 -36.22
CA ILE A 143 10.44 -25.78 -35.35
C ILE A 143 11.32 -26.80 -36.07
N LEU A 144 10.71 -27.80 -36.72
CA LEU A 144 11.44 -28.84 -37.46
C LEU A 144 12.25 -28.25 -38.62
N ILE A 145 11.64 -27.39 -39.43
CA ILE A 145 12.32 -26.73 -40.56
C ILE A 145 13.50 -25.87 -40.08
N VAL A 146 13.32 -25.03 -39.06
CA VAL A 146 14.41 -24.21 -38.50
C VAL A 146 15.52 -25.09 -37.91
N SER A 147 15.17 -26.21 -37.29
CA SER A 147 16.16 -27.15 -36.73
C SER A 147 16.99 -27.82 -37.82
N ILE A 148 16.36 -28.28 -38.90
CA ILE A 148 17.05 -28.89 -40.06
C ILE A 148 17.95 -27.85 -40.76
N ILE A 149 17.43 -26.66 -41.06
CA ILE A 149 18.21 -25.60 -41.72
C ILE A 149 19.39 -25.17 -40.84
N SER A 150 19.18 -24.98 -39.54
CA SER A 150 20.27 -24.59 -38.62
C SER A 150 21.32 -25.68 -38.44
N ALA A 151 20.95 -26.96 -38.54
CA ALA A 151 21.91 -28.07 -38.51
C ALA A 151 22.73 -28.14 -39.81
N LEU A 152 22.12 -27.86 -40.97
CA LEU A 152 22.82 -27.80 -42.26
C LEU A 152 23.77 -26.59 -42.35
N VAL A 153 23.34 -25.41 -41.87
CA VAL A 153 24.12 -24.14 -41.88
C VAL A 153 25.33 -24.16 -40.94
N TRP A 154 25.43 -25.16 -40.06
CA TRP A 154 26.57 -25.33 -39.14
C TRP A 154 27.19 -26.73 -39.23
N ALA A 155 26.87 -27.50 -40.27
CA ALA A 155 27.48 -28.81 -40.50
C ALA A 155 28.98 -28.68 -40.81
N GLU A 156 29.36 -27.64 -41.54
CA GLU A 156 30.74 -27.31 -41.86
C GLU A 156 31.57 -26.90 -40.64
N ALA A 157 30.96 -26.45 -39.53
CA ALA A 157 31.67 -26.24 -38.27
C ALA A 157 32.32 -27.53 -37.70
N GLY A 158 31.79 -28.71 -38.06
CA GLY A 158 32.43 -30.00 -37.74
C GLY A 158 33.73 -30.27 -38.50
N TYR A 159 33.92 -29.60 -39.64
CA TYR A 159 35.13 -29.67 -40.47
C TYR A 159 36.07 -28.47 -40.24
N CYS A 160 35.51 -27.28 -40.08
CA CYS A 160 36.24 -26.01 -40.08
C CYS A 160 37.05 -25.73 -38.81
N PHE A 161 36.79 -26.42 -37.71
CA PHE A 161 37.51 -26.22 -36.44
C PHE A 161 38.39 -27.42 -36.10
N ASP A 162 39.53 -27.17 -35.46
CA ASP A 162 40.36 -28.24 -34.88
C ASP A 162 40.99 -27.81 -33.55
N ALA A 163 41.45 -28.80 -32.78
CA ALA A 163 42.12 -28.58 -31.49
C ALA A 163 43.66 -28.55 -31.65
N ASN A 164 44.33 -27.86 -30.73
CA ASN A 164 45.79 -27.71 -30.63
C ASN A 164 46.48 -27.12 -31.89
N LEU A 165 45.82 -26.17 -32.57
CA LEU A 165 46.39 -25.46 -33.73
C LEU A 165 47.50 -24.49 -33.32
N VAL A 166 48.75 -24.82 -33.65
CA VAL A 166 49.95 -24.00 -33.40
C VAL A 166 49.86 -22.66 -34.18
N GLY A 167 50.28 -21.56 -33.55
CA GLY A 167 50.25 -20.22 -34.15
C GLY A 167 48.86 -19.55 -34.21
N THR A 168 47.86 -20.11 -33.51
CA THR A 168 46.51 -19.51 -33.41
C THR A 168 46.20 -19.03 -31.98
N PRO A 169 45.35 -18.00 -31.80
CA PRO A 169 45.13 -17.39 -30.47
C PRO A 169 44.28 -18.24 -29.50
N GLN A 170 43.76 -19.40 -29.91
CA GLN A 170 42.92 -20.26 -29.08
C GLN A 170 43.17 -21.74 -29.38
N LYS A 171 43.11 -22.59 -28.34
CA LYS A 171 43.38 -24.04 -28.48
C LYS A 171 42.34 -24.82 -29.31
N CYS A 172 41.14 -24.30 -29.48
CA CYS A 172 40.10 -24.86 -30.36
C CYS A 172 39.66 -23.75 -31.32
N TYR A 173 40.08 -23.81 -32.58
CA TYR A 173 40.00 -22.66 -33.50
C TYR A 173 39.81 -23.08 -34.97
N ALA A 174 39.50 -22.11 -35.83
CA ALA A 174 39.26 -22.36 -37.24
C ALA A 174 40.57 -22.75 -37.97
N LYS A 175 40.56 -23.87 -38.68
CA LYS A 175 41.71 -24.46 -39.38
C LYS A 175 42.19 -23.65 -40.59
N SER A 176 41.34 -22.79 -41.15
CA SER A 176 41.70 -21.92 -42.28
C SER A 176 41.08 -20.53 -42.16
N ASN A 177 41.70 -19.55 -42.82
CA ASN A 177 41.18 -18.18 -42.88
C ASN A 177 39.79 -18.12 -43.52
N ALA A 178 39.54 -18.94 -44.55
CA ALA A 178 38.23 -19.05 -45.19
C ALA A 178 37.15 -19.56 -44.21
N CYS A 179 37.46 -20.61 -43.44
CA CYS A 179 36.58 -21.13 -42.38
C CYS A 179 36.26 -20.08 -41.31
N ARG A 180 37.25 -19.27 -40.90
CA ARG A 180 37.01 -18.21 -39.91
C ARG A 180 36.12 -17.10 -40.46
N VAL A 181 36.42 -16.58 -41.65
CA VAL A 181 35.62 -15.52 -42.30
C VAL A 181 34.19 -15.99 -42.54
N TYR A 182 34.00 -17.24 -43.00
CA TYR A 182 32.68 -17.84 -43.14
C TYR A 182 31.92 -17.89 -41.80
N ASN A 183 32.55 -18.41 -40.74
CA ASN A 183 31.92 -18.54 -39.42
C ASN A 183 31.56 -17.18 -38.81
N ASP A 184 32.48 -16.20 -38.85
CA ASP A 184 32.26 -14.86 -38.31
C ASP A 184 31.12 -14.13 -39.04
N LEU A 185 31.03 -14.27 -40.38
CA LEU A 185 29.94 -13.72 -41.18
C LEU A 185 28.61 -14.46 -40.94
N ALA A 186 28.60 -15.80 -40.91
CA ALA A 186 27.41 -16.60 -40.64
C ALA A 186 26.84 -16.34 -39.24
N GLN A 187 27.68 -16.23 -38.22
CA GLN A 187 27.27 -15.90 -36.86
C GLN A 187 26.72 -14.47 -36.76
N SER A 188 27.33 -13.52 -37.47
CA SER A 188 26.88 -12.12 -37.46
C SER A 188 25.57 -11.94 -38.23
N LEU A 189 25.45 -12.50 -39.43
CA LEU A 189 24.28 -12.35 -40.30
C LEU A 189 23.14 -13.28 -39.88
N ILE A 190 23.34 -14.60 -39.92
CA ILE A 190 22.28 -15.60 -39.82
C ILE A 190 21.80 -15.77 -38.37
N THR A 191 22.69 -15.66 -37.39
CA THR A 191 22.33 -15.85 -35.96
C THR A 191 21.91 -14.57 -35.26
N THR A 192 22.40 -13.41 -35.71
CA THR A 192 22.31 -12.14 -34.97
C THR A 192 21.54 -11.05 -35.70
N ILE A 193 22.04 -10.54 -36.83
CA ILE A 193 21.46 -9.39 -37.53
C ILE A 193 20.13 -9.74 -38.19
N ILE A 194 20.05 -10.80 -38.99
CA ILE A 194 18.84 -11.16 -39.75
C ILE A 194 17.67 -11.47 -38.78
N PRO A 195 17.84 -12.31 -37.74
CA PRO A 195 16.79 -12.50 -36.72
C PRO A 195 16.37 -11.19 -36.06
N SER A 196 17.31 -10.37 -35.60
CA SER A 196 17.01 -9.11 -34.91
C SER A 196 16.26 -8.12 -35.81
N ALA A 197 16.65 -8.00 -37.08
CA ALA A 197 15.99 -7.13 -38.04
C ALA A 197 14.56 -7.58 -38.36
N ILE A 198 14.35 -8.88 -38.61
CA ILE A 198 13.01 -9.46 -38.85
C ILE A 198 12.13 -9.26 -37.60
N ILE A 199 12.65 -9.57 -36.42
CA ILE A 199 11.94 -9.39 -35.15
C ILE A 199 11.54 -7.92 -34.95
N LEU A 200 12.43 -6.96 -35.22
CA LEU A 200 12.15 -5.53 -35.07
C LEU A 200 11.03 -5.08 -36.02
N ILE A 201 11.12 -5.42 -37.31
CA ILE A 201 10.12 -5.09 -38.34
C ILE A 201 8.76 -5.71 -37.98
N ILE A 202 8.73 -6.99 -37.62
CA ILE A 202 7.49 -7.71 -37.27
C ILE A 202 6.92 -7.21 -35.94
N GLY A 203 7.76 -6.81 -34.98
CA GLY A 203 7.36 -6.16 -33.74
C GLY A 203 6.62 -4.85 -34.00
N LEU A 204 7.19 -3.97 -34.83
CA LEU A 204 6.56 -2.71 -35.25
C LEU A 204 5.24 -2.94 -36.01
N LEU A 205 5.19 -3.92 -36.92
CA LEU A 205 3.97 -4.29 -37.63
C LEU A 205 2.88 -4.86 -36.69
N THR A 206 3.27 -5.63 -35.67
CA THR A 206 2.35 -6.14 -34.64
C THR A 206 1.77 -4.98 -33.82
N ILE A 207 2.61 -4.02 -33.41
CA ILE A 207 2.18 -2.81 -32.70
C ILE A 207 1.21 -2.00 -33.56
N ASN A 208 1.50 -1.79 -34.85
CA ASN A 208 0.63 -1.08 -35.77
C ASN A 208 -0.73 -1.77 -35.93
N ASN A 209 -0.77 -3.09 -36.16
CA ASN A 209 -2.01 -3.86 -36.22
C ASN A 209 -2.84 -3.72 -34.92
N VAL A 210 -2.21 -3.83 -33.75
CA VAL A 210 -2.88 -3.69 -32.45
C VAL A 210 -3.43 -2.26 -32.26
N ARG A 211 -2.70 -1.23 -32.68
CA ARG A 211 -3.17 0.17 -32.66
C ARG A 211 -4.33 0.39 -33.65
N GLN A 212 -4.28 -0.16 -34.85
CA GLN A 212 -5.39 -0.08 -35.82
C GLN A 212 -6.67 -0.76 -35.31
N VAL A 213 -6.56 -1.94 -34.69
CA VAL A 213 -7.70 -2.66 -34.07
C VAL A 213 -8.25 -1.93 -32.83
N GLN A 214 -7.50 -0.96 -32.27
CA GLN A 214 -7.98 -0.07 -31.20
C GLN A 214 -8.58 1.25 -31.73
N ARG A 215 -8.13 1.73 -32.90
CA ARG A 215 -8.66 2.94 -33.58
C ARG A 215 -9.98 2.68 -34.31
N ILE A 216 -10.14 1.49 -34.89
CA ILE A 216 -11.46 1.05 -35.36
C ILE A 216 -12.28 0.72 -34.10
N GLY A 217 -13.10 1.68 -33.67
CA GLY A 217 -13.99 1.49 -32.53
C GLY A 217 -14.87 0.24 -32.69
N PRO A 218 -15.37 -0.36 -31.58
CA PRO A 218 -16.14 -1.60 -31.62
C PRO A 218 -17.57 -1.40 -32.15
N SER A 219 -17.68 -0.99 -33.42
CA SER A 219 -18.88 -1.07 -34.23
C SER A 219 -19.24 -2.54 -34.43
N SER A 220 -20.36 -2.95 -33.82
CA SER A 220 -21.12 -4.17 -34.16
C SER A 220 -20.37 -5.51 -34.24
N ILE A 221 -19.79 -6.00 -33.13
CA ILE A 221 -19.72 -7.45 -32.83
C ILE A 221 -20.04 -7.68 -31.34
N SER A 222 -20.95 -8.63 -31.07
CA SER A 222 -21.51 -8.89 -29.74
C SER A 222 -20.48 -9.40 -28.72
N MET A 223 -20.26 -8.67 -27.63
CA MET A 223 -19.40 -9.12 -26.52
C MET A 223 -20.13 -9.99 -25.49
N THR A 224 -20.14 -11.29 -25.76
CA THR A 224 -20.26 -12.34 -24.75
C THR A 224 -19.08 -12.25 -23.77
N ASN A 225 -19.32 -11.79 -22.53
CA ASN A 225 -18.37 -11.69 -21.40
C ASN A 225 -17.94 -13.06 -20.85
N ASN A 226 -17.13 -13.80 -21.59
CA ASN A 226 -16.49 -15.00 -21.04
C ASN A 226 -15.28 -14.55 -20.19
N LYS A 227 -15.22 -14.96 -18.92
CA LYS A 227 -14.04 -14.70 -18.06
C LYS A 227 -12.75 -15.28 -18.67
N ASN A 228 -12.87 -16.35 -19.46
CA ASN A 228 -11.79 -16.90 -20.26
C ASN A 228 -11.30 -15.96 -21.37
N THR A 229 -12.18 -15.17 -22.01
CA THR A 229 -11.79 -14.19 -23.03
C THR A 229 -10.99 -13.04 -22.43
N GLN A 230 -11.37 -12.55 -21.25
CA GLN A 230 -10.67 -11.47 -20.56
C GLN A 230 -9.34 -11.96 -19.96
N ARG A 231 -9.28 -13.21 -19.48
CA ARG A 231 -8.04 -13.88 -19.08
C ARG A 231 -7.11 -14.12 -20.27
N ASN A 232 -7.62 -14.64 -21.39
CA ASN A 232 -6.84 -14.84 -22.62
C ASN A 232 -6.25 -13.53 -23.15
N ARG A 233 -7.03 -12.43 -23.19
CA ARG A 233 -6.52 -11.10 -23.55
C ARG A 233 -5.43 -10.58 -22.60
N LYS A 234 -5.52 -10.89 -21.30
CA LYS A 234 -4.48 -10.54 -20.33
C LYS A 234 -3.21 -11.37 -20.56
N ASP A 235 -3.35 -12.68 -20.72
CA ASP A 235 -2.25 -13.61 -20.97
C ASP A 235 -1.57 -13.31 -22.32
N GLU A 236 -2.33 -12.94 -23.36
CA GLU A 236 -1.81 -12.46 -24.65
C GLU A 236 -1.05 -11.14 -24.53
N ARG A 237 -1.59 -10.15 -23.80
CA ARG A 237 -0.88 -8.88 -23.56
C ARG A 237 0.42 -9.10 -22.79
N SER A 238 0.42 -9.98 -21.79
CA SER A 238 1.62 -10.35 -21.05
C SER A 238 2.65 -11.07 -21.93
N LEU A 239 2.23 -11.99 -22.80
CA LEU A 239 3.13 -12.66 -23.75
C LEU A 239 3.74 -11.68 -24.77
N THR A 240 2.98 -10.71 -25.28
CA THR A 240 3.51 -9.69 -26.19
C THR A 240 4.50 -8.75 -25.51
N ILE A 241 4.23 -8.33 -24.26
CA ILE A 241 5.16 -7.48 -23.48
C ILE A 241 6.44 -8.24 -23.15
N MET A 242 6.33 -9.49 -22.73
CA MET A 242 7.48 -10.36 -22.44
C MET A 242 8.34 -10.59 -23.67
N LEU A 243 7.71 -10.86 -24.83
CA LEU A 243 8.40 -10.95 -26.11
C LEU A 243 9.18 -9.66 -26.36
N PHE A 244 8.52 -8.50 -26.34
CA PHE A 244 9.14 -7.21 -26.66
C PHE A 244 10.32 -6.86 -25.73
N ALA A 245 10.22 -7.18 -24.44
CA ALA A 245 11.33 -7.03 -23.51
C ALA A 245 12.51 -7.97 -23.85
N GLN A 246 12.23 -9.23 -24.20
CA GLN A 246 13.26 -10.18 -24.66
C GLN A 246 13.89 -9.75 -25.99
N VAL A 247 13.12 -9.17 -26.92
CA VAL A 247 13.63 -8.57 -28.16
C VAL A 247 14.62 -7.45 -27.86
N ILE A 248 14.21 -6.46 -27.08
CA ILE A 248 15.07 -5.29 -26.75
C ILE A 248 16.36 -5.74 -26.08
N LEU A 249 16.27 -6.61 -25.08
CA LEU A 249 17.44 -7.14 -24.37
C LEU A 249 18.35 -7.95 -25.31
N LEU A 250 17.78 -8.83 -26.16
CA LEU A 250 18.56 -9.60 -27.14
C LEU A 250 19.27 -8.66 -28.12
N THR A 251 18.58 -7.65 -28.67
CA THR A 251 19.19 -6.70 -29.61
C THR A 251 20.31 -5.91 -28.94
N ILE A 252 20.08 -5.34 -27.75
CA ILE A 252 21.10 -4.56 -27.02
C ILE A 252 22.35 -5.41 -26.71
N PHE A 253 22.17 -6.66 -26.27
CA PHE A 253 23.29 -7.51 -25.85
C PHE A 253 23.96 -8.31 -26.98
N THR A 254 23.36 -8.43 -28.17
CA THR A 254 23.94 -9.21 -29.28
C THR A 254 24.40 -8.38 -30.48
N LEU A 255 23.79 -7.22 -30.77
CA LEU A 255 24.22 -6.37 -31.88
C LEU A 255 25.70 -5.90 -31.76
N PRO A 256 26.23 -5.53 -30.56
CA PRO A 256 27.65 -5.20 -30.41
C PRO A 256 28.58 -6.36 -30.78
N GLN A 257 28.18 -7.60 -30.49
CA GLN A 257 28.98 -8.80 -30.85
C GLN A 257 29.05 -8.99 -32.38
N ALA A 258 27.97 -8.72 -33.12
CA ALA A 258 28.02 -8.73 -34.57
C ALA A 258 28.95 -7.63 -35.10
N GLY A 259 28.87 -6.41 -34.56
CA GLY A 259 29.77 -5.31 -34.92
C GLY A 259 31.25 -5.65 -34.72
N GLN A 260 31.59 -6.27 -33.59
CA GLN A 260 32.93 -6.79 -33.29
C GLN A 260 33.40 -7.83 -34.31
N LYS A 261 32.54 -8.80 -34.67
CA LYS A 261 32.88 -9.84 -35.67
C LYS A 261 33.08 -9.28 -37.07
N PHE A 262 32.28 -8.29 -37.48
CA PHE A 262 32.52 -7.54 -38.72
C PHE A 262 33.85 -6.77 -38.69
N TYR A 263 34.14 -6.08 -37.58
CA TYR A 263 35.40 -5.35 -37.39
C TYR A 263 36.61 -6.28 -37.49
N LEU A 264 36.59 -7.43 -36.81
CA LEU A 264 37.66 -8.44 -36.86
C LEU A 264 37.84 -9.03 -38.26
N THR A 265 36.75 -9.25 -38.99
CA THR A 265 36.78 -9.75 -40.38
C THR A 265 37.36 -8.71 -41.34
N TYR A 266 36.91 -7.46 -41.25
CA TYR A 266 37.32 -6.36 -42.13
C TYR A 266 38.78 -5.94 -41.91
N THR A 267 39.22 -5.87 -40.65
CA THR A 267 40.60 -5.49 -40.29
C THR A 267 41.59 -6.66 -40.32
N PHE A 268 41.18 -7.86 -40.77
CA PHE A 268 42.00 -9.06 -40.65
C PHE A 268 43.36 -8.96 -41.37
N TYR A 269 43.37 -8.40 -42.59
CA TYR A 269 44.60 -8.25 -43.39
C TYR A 269 45.41 -6.99 -43.05
N GLN A 270 45.00 -6.21 -42.04
CA GLN A 270 45.71 -5.00 -41.62
C GLN A 270 46.76 -5.31 -40.56
N THR A 271 47.92 -4.65 -40.62
CA THR A 271 49.01 -4.78 -39.65
C THR A 271 48.67 -4.08 -38.33
N LYS A 272 48.17 -4.86 -37.36
CA LYS A 272 47.71 -4.32 -36.05
C LYS A 272 48.84 -4.14 -35.05
N SER A 273 48.82 -3.02 -34.33
CA SER A 273 49.72 -2.74 -33.21
C SER A 273 49.49 -3.69 -32.03
N SER A 274 50.47 -3.78 -31.13
CA SER A 274 50.37 -4.62 -29.91
C SER A 274 49.21 -4.19 -28.99
N ILE A 275 48.90 -2.89 -28.93
CA ILE A 275 47.75 -2.35 -28.19
C ILE A 275 46.43 -2.75 -28.87
N GLN A 276 46.33 -2.66 -30.20
CA GLN A 276 45.12 -3.07 -30.94
C GLN A 276 44.82 -4.57 -30.72
N ARG A 277 45.83 -5.44 -30.78
CA ARG A 277 45.66 -6.88 -30.48
C ARG A 277 45.21 -7.12 -29.03
N ALA A 278 45.74 -6.36 -28.07
CA ALA A 278 45.32 -6.45 -26.67
C ALA A 278 43.87 -5.98 -26.45
N LEU A 279 43.42 -4.93 -27.14
CA LEU A 279 42.04 -4.44 -27.11
C LEU A 279 41.05 -5.42 -27.77
N GLU A 280 41.45 -6.07 -28.87
CA GLU A 280 40.65 -7.13 -29.49
C GLU A 280 40.53 -8.37 -28.57
N THR A 281 41.61 -8.73 -27.87
CA THR A 281 41.60 -9.81 -26.87
C THR A 281 40.75 -9.47 -25.65
N LEU A 282 40.65 -8.18 -25.27
CA LEU A 282 39.73 -7.71 -24.23
C LEU A 282 38.26 -7.86 -24.67
N ALA A 283 37.95 -7.53 -25.92
CA ALA A 283 36.60 -7.65 -26.47
C ALA A 283 36.14 -9.12 -26.64
N ASP A 284 37.05 -10.06 -26.92
CA ASP A 284 36.74 -11.49 -27.03
C ASP A 284 36.53 -12.20 -25.67
N SER A 285 36.83 -11.54 -24.55
CA SER A 285 36.53 -12.01 -23.18
C SER A 285 37.11 -13.40 -22.80
N LYS A 286 38.36 -13.68 -23.18
CA LYS A 286 39.16 -14.78 -22.62
C LYS A 286 40.57 -14.28 -22.26
N PRO A 287 41.22 -14.82 -21.20
CA PRO A 287 42.62 -14.54 -20.92
C PRO A 287 43.51 -15.17 -21.99
N ALA A 288 44.57 -14.45 -22.39
CA ALA A 288 45.59 -15.01 -23.27
C ALA A 288 46.39 -16.09 -22.53
N THR A 289 46.60 -17.25 -23.17
CA THR A 289 47.54 -18.24 -22.66
C THR A 289 48.96 -17.81 -23.00
N ASN A 290 49.76 -17.48 -21.98
CA ASN A 290 51.21 -17.31 -22.14
C ASN A 290 51.82 -18.64 -22.60
N ASN A 291 52.17 -18.73 -23.87
CA ASN A 291 53.06 -19.75 -24.45
C ASN A 291 53.56 -19.22 -25.80
N ASP A 292 54.56 -18.33 -25.73
CA ASP A 292 55.51 -18.02 -26.81
C ASP A 292 56.69 -17.26 -26.19
N SER A 293 57.56 -18.00 -25.48
CA SER A 293 58.93 -17.59 -25.07
C SER A 293 59.65 -18.73 -24.33
N THR A 294 59.93 -19.82 -25.06
CA THR A 294 61.29 -20.38 -25.04
C THR A 294 62.10 -19.50 -26.01
N ASP A 295 63.23 -18.91 -25.65
CA ASP A 295 64.36 -19.56 -24.98
C ASP A 295 64.96 -18.84 -23.74
N THR A 296 65.91 -19.55 -23.13
CA THR A 296 66.87 -19.15 -22.08
C THR A 296 66.37 -18.95 -20.65
N THR A 297 66.74 -19.95 -19.84
CA THR A 297 66.62 -20.05 -18.39
C THR A 297 67.57 -19.12 -17.62
N VAL A 298 67.09 -18.51 -16.54
CA VAL A 298 67.90 -18.21 -15.34
C VAL A 298 67.08 -18.56 -14.09
N VAL A 299 67.71 -19.30 -13.17
CA VAL A 299 67.11 -19.78 -11.91
C VAL A 299 67.50 -18.86 -10.75
N VAL A 300 66.51 -18.40 -9.95
CA VAL A 300 66.68 -18.15 -8.50
C VAL A 300 65.37 -18.49 -7.79
N ALA A 301 65.45 -19.21 -6.67
CA ALA A 301 64.31 -19.62 -5.85
C ALA A 301 63.95 -18.59 -4.76
N GLY A 302 62.70 -18.59 -4.29
CA GLY A 302 62.23 -17.72 -3.20
C GLY A 302 60.86 -18.11 -2.66
N THR A 303 60.84 -18.85 -1.55
CA THR A 303 59.66 -19.42 -0.89
C THR A 303 58.86 -18.38 -0.08
N LEU A 304 57.51 -18.44 -0.06
CA LEU A 304 56.74 -18.05 1.15
C LEU A 304 55.28 -18.59 1.23
N GLN A 305 55.15 -19.54 2.15
CA GLN A 305 54.03 -20.18 2.82
C GLN A 305 52.88 -19.27 3.34
N ARG A 306 51.61 -19.77 3.27
CA ARG A 306 50.58 -19.83 4.36
C ARG A 306 49.20 -20.23 3.80
N SER A 307 48.69 -21.44 4.07
CA SER A 307 47.95 -21.91 5.28
C SER A 307 46.44 -21.67 5.19
N GLY A 308 45.67 -22.74 4.98
CA GLY A 308 44.20 -22.73 5.07
C GLY A 308 43.68 -23.27 6.41
N TRP A 309 42.35 -23.33 6.55
CA TRP A 309 41.64 -24.10 7.57
C TRP A 309 40.33 -24.62 6.97
N GLY A 310 39.95 -25.85 7.31
CA GLY A 310 38.70 -26.45 6.89
C GLY A 310 38.24 -27.54 7.86
N ALA A 311 36.91 -27.63 8.02
CA ALA A 311 36.13 -28.68 8.70
C ALA A 311 36.37 -28.91 10.21
N LEU A 312 35.28 -29.23 10.94
CA LEU A 312 35.00 -30.62 11.30
C LEU A 312 33.53 -30.82 11.73
N VAL A 313 33.10 -32.09 11.73
CA VAL A 313 31.82 -32.57 12.28
C VAL A 313 32.10 -33.37 13.57
N SER A 314 31.10 -33.46 14.44
CA SER A 314 31.15 -34.07 15.77
C SER A 314 31.43 -35.57 15.83
N SER A 315 32.15 -36.01 16.88
CA SER A 315 31.82 -37.23 17.64
C SER A 315 32.45 -37.26 19.05
N THR A 316 31.61 -37.58 20.03
CA THR A 316 31.85 -38.32 21.31
C THR A 316 32.76 -37.80 22.46
N THR A 317 32.16 -37.84 23.66
CA THR A 317 32.68 -38.18 25.03
C THR A 317 33.61 -37.24 25.82
N GLU A 318 33.03 -36.59 26.85
CA GLU A 318 33.33 -36.61 28.32
C GLU A 318 34.67 -37.13 28.90
N PRO A 319 35.05 -36.79 30.19
CA PRO A 319 34.54 -35.74 31.11
C PRO A 319 35.58 -34.98 32.02
N SER A 320 35.12 -33.88 32.63
CA SER A 320 35.34 -33.47 34.06
C SER A 320 36.62 -32.79 34.64
N VAL A 321 36.37 -32.04 35.73
CA VAL A 321 37.22 -31.63 36.90
C VAL A 321 37.79 -30.19 36.98
N ILE A 322 37.76 -29.64 38.21
CA ILE A 322 37.78 -28.22 38.63
C ILE A 322 38.70 -28.06 39.86
N PRO A 323 39.62 -27.06 39.93
CA PRO A 323 39.49 -26.02 40.98
C PRO A 323 40.07 -24.62 40.63
N LYS A 324 40.06 -23.71 41.63
CA LYS A 324 40.85 -22.47 41.80
C LYS A 324 41.94 -22.74 42.91
N PRO A 325 42.57 -21.79 43.67
CA PRO A 325 42.74 -20.31 43.61
C PRO A 325 44.18 -19.78 43.97
N THR A 326 44.29 -18.46 44.27
CA THR A 326 45.34 -17.63 44.99
C THR A 326 46.14 -16.63 44.10
N ARG A 327 46.33 -15.31 44.41
CA ARG A 327 46.81 -14.48 45.58
C ARG A 327 48.33 -14.58 45.82
N ALA A 328 49.13 -13.54 46.17
CA ALA A 328 48.88 -12.15 46.62
C ALA A 328 50.08 -11.16 46.35
N SER A 329 50.07 -9.98 46.98
CA SER A 329 51.02 -8.82 46.93
C SER A 329 52.22 -8.92 47.91
N PRO A 330 53.13 -7.90 48.07
CA PRO A 330 52.92 -6.78 49.05
C PRO A 330 53.67 -5.40 48.84
N SER A 331 53.24 -4.37 49.62
CA SER A 331 53.95 -3.17 50.21
C SER A 331 54.71 -2.12 49.35
N GLY A 332 54.75 -0.80 49.68
CA GLY A 332 54.09 -0.03 50.76
C GLY A 332 54.46 1.49 50.84
N THR A 333 53.83 2.25 51.76
CA THR A 333 54.13 3.65 52.29
C THR A 333 54.12 4.86 51.30
N GLU A 334 53.76 6.13 51.62
CA GLU A 334 53.47 6.86 52.88
C GLU A 334 52.48 8.10 52.75
N ARG A 335 52.64 9.21 53.52
CA ARG A 335 51.64 10.24 53.99
C ARG A 335 51.71 11.65 53.30
N SER A 336 50.83 12.68 53.47
CA SER A 336 49.38 12.83 53.84
C SER A 336 48.84 14.31 53.80
N CYS A 337 47.56 14.53 53.38
CA CYS A 337 46.57 15.61 53.73
C CYS A 337 46.71 17.14 53.42
N SER A 338 45.53 17.76 53.12
CA SER A 338 45.12 19.20 53.20
C SER A 338 45.59 20.21 52.11
N ALA A 339 44.88 21.29 51.72
CA ALA A 339 43.45 21.72 51.76
C ALA A 339 43.18 22.90 50.75
N PHE A 340 41.91 23.30 50.56
CA PHE A 340 41.42 24.47 49.76
C PHE A 340 41.81 25.86 50.38
N PRO A 341 41.53 27.09 49.82
CA PRO A 341 40.56 27.46 48.76
C PRO A 341 40.91 28.68 47.79
N THR A 342 39.89 29.13 47.04
CA THR A 342 39.51 30.54 46.65
C THR A 342 40.09 31.33 45.44
N LEU A 343 39.11 31.88 44.68
CA LEU A 343 38.93 33.26 44.16
C LEU A 343 39.67 33.86 42.93
N ASN A 344 38.83 34.18 41.94
CA ASN A 344 38.67 35.45 41.19
C ASN A 344 39.74 36.10 40.29
N GLU A 345 39.21 36.62 39.17
CA GLU A 345 39.61 37.87 38.48
C GLU A 345 40.97 37.93 37.75
N SER A 346 41.14 38.75 36.70
CA SER A 346 40.20 39.44 35.79
C SER A 346 40.97 39.98 34.57
N MET A 347 40.24 40.33 33.48
CA MET A 347 40.65 41.37 32.50
C MET A 347 41.99 41.15 31.71
N ARG A 348 42.29 41.80 30.58
CA ARG A 348 41.55 42.56 29.56
C ARG A 348 42.42 42.71 28.29
N ASN A 349 41.78 42.98 27.15
CA ASN A 349 42.33 43.74 25.99
C ASN A 349 43.53 43.09 25.25
N LEU A 350 43.99 43.53 24.06
CA LEU A 350 43.69 44.66 23.14
C LEU A 350 43.64 44.06 21.69
N SER A 351 42.66 44.38 20.81
CA SER A 351 42.67 45.46 19.78
C SER A 351 43.50 45.14 18.51
N ILE A 352 43.26 45.62 17.27
CA ILE A 352 42.14 46.23 16.51
C ILE A 352 42.60 46.35 15.02
N ASP A 353 41.74 46.83 14.10
CA ASP A 353 41.96 47.16 12.65
C ASP A 353 42.07 45.98 11.65
N ALA A 354 41.26 45.84 10.56
CA ALA A 354 40.81 46.74 9.47
C ALA A 354 41.81 46.78 8.28
N ALA A 355 41.43 46.80 6.98
CA ALA A 355 40.14 47.03 6.31
C ALA A 355 39.99 46.27 4.95
N SER A 356 38.93 46.60 4.19
CA SER A 356 38.48 46.08 2.86
C SER A 356 39.45 46.34 1.68
N ALA A 357 39.41 45.64 0.53
CA ALA A 357 38.30 45.63 -0.46
C ALA A 357 38.59 44.74 -1.73
N LEU A 358 37.53 44.50 -2.54
CA LEU A 358 37.50 43.96 -3.92
C LEU A 358 38.00 42.50 -4.15
N ALA A 359 37.71 41.83 -5.28
CA ALA A 359 36.42 41.53 -5.95
C ALA A 359 36.63 40.50 -7.08
N LYS A 360 35.69 39.56 -7.25
CA LYS A 360 35.43 38.69 -8.42
C LYS A 360 36.40 37.53 -8.81
N ASP A 361 35.75 36.54 -9.40
CA ASP A 361 36.17 35.53 -10.38
C ASP A 361 37.11 34.34 -10.04
N SER A 362 36.43 33.21 -9.81
CA SER A 362 36.47 32.04 -10.70
C SER A 362 37.32 30.79 -10.33
N ARG A 363 36.66 29.65 -10.60
CA ARG A 363 37.11 28.25 -10.63
C ARG A 363 38.62 28.00 -10.78
N SER A 364 39.22 27.24 -9.85
CA SER A 364 39.41 25.77 -9.96
C SER A 364 40.48 25.20 -9.02
N GLN A 365 40.35 23.90 -8.72
CA GLN A 365 41.35 22.94 -8.23
C GLN A 365 42.59 23.43 -7.45
N SER A 366 42.69 23.07 -6.16
CA SER A 366 43.97 22.62 -5.59
C SER A 366 43.81 21.60 -4.46
N VAL A 367 44.84 20.76 -4.31
CA VAL A 367 44.94 19.60 -3.42
C VAL A 367 45.09 20.04 -1.95
N ARG A 368 44.46 19.31 -1.01
CA ARG A 368 44.77 19.43 0.43
C ARG A 368 45.61 18.24 0.93
N PRO A 369 46.64 18.46 1.76
CA PRO A 369 47.44 17.38 2.33
C PRO A 369 46.69 16.66 3.47
N VAL A 370 47.06 15.39 3.68
CA VAL A 370 46.44 14.52 4.69
C VAL A 370 47.13 14.70 6.05
N ILE A 371 46.38 15.16 7.05
CA ILE A 371 46.76 15.04 8.47
C ILE A 371 45.80 14.08 9.16
N ARG A 372 46.25 12.83 9.37
CA ARG A 372 45.50 11.82 10.14
C ARG A 372 45.70 12.06 11.64
N ARG A 373 44.67 12.57 12.33
CA ARG A 373 44.49 12.29 13.77
C ARG A 373 43.47 11.14 13.92
N ARG A 374 43.90 10.02 14.51
CA ARG A 374 43.03 8.90 14.86
C ARG A 374 42.12 9.33 16.01
N ILE A 375 40.82 9.41 15.77
CA ILE A 375 39.81 9.30 16.83
C ILE A 375 39.29 7.86 16.81
N LEU A 376 39.28 7.23 17.98
CA LEU A 376 38.91 5.83 18.16
C LEU A 376 37.37 5.69 18.14
N CYS A 377 36.77 5.53 16.96
CA CYS A 377 35.37 5.13 16.89
C CYS A 377 35.24 3.65 17.28
N SER A 378 34.61 3.38 18.41
CA SER A 378 34.11 2.04 18.75
C SER A 378 33.13 1.58 17.67
N ALA A 379 33.37 0.41 17.07
CA ALA A 379 32.47 -0.14 16.08
C ALA A 379 31.10 -0.44 16.70
N VAL A 380 30.05 0.21 16.19
CA VAL A 380 28.66 -0.22 16.42
C VAL A 380 28.43 -1.45 15.53
N PRO A 381 27.97 -2.58 16.08
CA PRO A 381 27.79 -3.80 15.30
C PRO A 381 26.68 -3.66 14.24
N GLU A 382 26.83 -4.46 13.20
CA GLU A 382 26.01 -4.44 11.98
C GLU A 382 24.57 -4.90 12.26
N SER A 383 23.60 -4.06 11.86
CA SER A 383 22.14 -4.27 11.84
C SER A 383 21.53 -5.41 12.68
N ALA A 384 21.15 -5.12 13.93
CA ALA A 384 20.09 -5.86 14.59
C ALA A 384 18.71 -5.48 14.01
N GLU A 385 17.81 -6.45 13.82
CA GLU A 385 16.43 -6.21 13.36
C GLU A 385 15.66 -5.40 14.42
N LEU A 386 15.09 -4.25 14.02
CA LEU A 386 14.34 -3.40 14.94
C LEU A 386 13.05 -4.10 15.36
N THR A 387 12.81 -4.27 16.65
CA THR A 387 11.57 -4.88 17.17
C THR A 387 10.81 -3.88 18.05
N PRO A 388 9.46 -4.01 18.19
CA PRO A 388 8.69 -3.12 19.04
C PRO A 388 9.20 -3.14 20.48
N ILE A 389 9.45 -1.96 21.05
CA ILE A 389 10.01 -1.83 22.40
C ILE A 389 9.08 -2.45 23.46
N ARG A 390 9.70 -3.08 24.46
CA ARG A 390 9.00 -3.57 25.67
C ARG A 390 8.63 -2.39 26.57
N ARG A 391 7.58 -2.55 27.37
CA ARG A 391 7.20 -1.55 28.39
C ARG A 391 8.38 -1.33 29.37
N PRO A 392 8.74 -0.07 29.68
CA PRO A 392 9.89 0.25 30.52
C PRO A 392 9.63 0.07 32.03
N ASP A 393 8.36 0.05 32.44
CA ASP A 393 7.89 0.05 33.83
C ASP A 393 6.60 -0.80 33.99
N GLU A 394 6.02 -0.80 35.19
CA GLU A 394 4.74 -1.49 35.48
C GLU A 394 3.49 -0.68 35.07
N GLY A 395 3.67 0.43 34.35
CA GLY A 395 2.67 1.47 34.13
C GLY A 395 2.97 2.73 34.96
N GLY A 396 2.34 3.84 34.56
CA GLY A 396 2.51 5.15 35.16
C GLY A 396 1.83 5.29 36.52
N SER A 397 2.27 6.29 37.27
CA SER A 397 1.87 6.62 38.64
C SER A 397 1.11 7.95 38.76
N LYS A 398 1.31 8.90 37.83
CA LYS A 398 0.72 10.25 37.87
C LYS A 398 -0.80 10.21 37.66
N GLY A 399 -1.50 11.17 38.27
CA GLY A 399 -2.94 11.37 38.09
C GLY A 399 -3.81 10.65 39.14
N GLN A 400 -5.08 11.04 39.23
CA GLN A 400 -6.03 10.49 40.19
C GLN A 400 -6.45 9.08 39.77
N LYS A 401 -6.25 8.08 40.64
CA LYS A 401 -6.71 6.71 40.40
C LYS A 401 -8.24 6.65 40.42
N ILE A 402 -8.83 6.00 39.42
CA ILE A 402 -10.27 5.73 39.29
C ILE A 402 -10.49 4.29 38.83
N SER A 403 -11.70 3.77 39.05
CA SER A 403 -12.15 2.52 38.42
C SER A 403 -13.02 2.82 37.20
N VAL A 404 -12.88 2.04 36.14
CA VAL A 404 -13.69 2.17 34.90
C VAL A 404 -14.07 0.80 34.37
N TYR A 405 -15.26 0.70 33.79
CA TYR A 405 -15.71 -0.49 33.09
C TYR A 405 -15.32 -0.43 31.62
N THR A 406 -15.00 -1.56 31.00
CA THR A 406 -14.70 -1.64 29.57
C THR A 406 -15.46 -2.78 28.89
N ASN A 407 -15.78 -2.62 27.61
CA ASN A 407 -16.54 -3.60 26.82
C ASN A 407 -15.72 -4.83 26.39
N HIS A 408 -14.84 -5.29 27.28
CA HIS A 408 -14.15 -6.56 27.21
C HIS A 408 -14.75 -7.51 28.26
N PHE A 409 -14.85 -8.78 27.90
CA PHE A 409 -15.32 -9.87 28.75
C PHE A 409 -14.18 -10.87 28.91
N ARG A 410 -13.96 -11.41 30.11
CA ARG A 410 -12.85 -12.35 30.34
C ARG A 410 -13.16 -13.68 29.65
N VAL A 411 -12.15 -14.27 29.00
CA VAL A 411 -12.27 -15.59 28.36
C VAL A 411 -11.25 -16.54 28.97
N GLN A 412 -11.75 -17.65 29.49
CA GLN A 412 -10.94 -18.80 29.86
C GLN A 412 -10.77 -19.68 28.62
N ILE A 413 -9.53 -19.88 28.19
CA ILE A 413 -9.17 -20.72 27.05
C ILE A 413 -8.26 -21.82 27.61
N PRO A 414 -8.72 -23.07 27.72
CA PRO A 414 -7.87 -24.18 28.13
C PRO A 414 -6.88 -24.59 27.04
N ASP A 415 -5.82 -25.28 27.45
CA ASP A 415 -4.86 -25.85 26.51
C ASP A 415 -5.45 -26.97 25.67
N ALA A 416 -5.17 -26.90 24.37
CA ALA A 416 -5.61 -27.84 23.38
C ALA A 416 -4.62 -27.92 22.21
N ILE A 417 -4.67 -29.04 21.51
CA ILE A 417 -4.04 -29.28 20.23
C ILE A 417 -5.15 -29.27 19.17
N ILE A 418 -5.00 -28.46 18.13
CA ILE A 418 -5.97 -28.33 17.04
C ILE A 418 -5.35 -28.82 15.74
N TYR A 419 -6.11 -29.61 14.98
CA TYR A 419 -5.70 -30.14 13.69
C TYR A 419 -6.32 -29.31 12.56
N GLN A 420 -5.47 -28.78 11.66
CA GLN A 420 -5.88 -27.96 10.52
C GLN A 420 -5.86 -28.75 9.22
N TYR A 421 -6.98 -28.74 8.50
CA TYR A 421 -7.19 -29.43 7.23
C TYR A 421 -7.44 -28.45 6.07
N ASP A 422 -6.87 -28.72 4.89
CA ASP A 422 -7.22 -28.04 3.63
C ASP A 422 -8.28 -28.84 2.86
N ILE A 423 -9.35 -28.15 2.44
CA ILE A 423 -10.51 -28.74 1.80
C ILE A 423 -10.84 -28.13 0.43
N GLU A 424 -11.33 -28.98 -0.46
CA GLU A 424 -11.85 -28.57 -1.78
C GLU A 424 -13.27 -29.06 -1.98
N ILE A 425 -14.21 -28.11 -2.09
CA ILE A 425 -15.62 -28.36 -2.41
C ILE A 425 -15.92 -27.78 -3.79
N VAL A 426 -16.48 -28.62 -4.67
CA VAL A 426 -17.01 -28.20 -5.97
C VAL A 426 -18.50 -28.55 -6.08
N MET A 427 -19.23 -27.82 -6.92
CA MET A 427 -20.62 -28.15 -7.30
C MET A 427 -20.59 -28.91 -8.61
N ILE A 428 -21.35 -29.99 -8.74
CA ILE A 428 -21.48 -30.75 -9.98
C ILE A 428 -22.70 -30.21 -10.73
N GLY A 429 -22.47 -29.65 -11.91
CA GLY A 429 -23.56 -29.21 -12.79
C GLY A 429 -24.33 -30.39 -13.39
N ARG A 430 -25.53 -30.13 -13.92
CA ARG A 430 -26.34 -31.14 -14.65
C ARG A 430 -25.61 -31.73 -15.87
N ASP A 431 -24.59 -31.03 -16.36
CA ASP A 431 -23.66 -31.45 -17.41
C ASP A 431 -22.47 -32.28 -16.90
N GLY A 432 -22.52 -32.75 -15.64
CA GLY A 432 -21.44 -33.50 -14.97
C GLY A 432 -20.19 -32.67 -14.64
N LYS A 433 -20.15 -31.38 -15.03
CA LYS A 433 -18.94 -30.55 -14.90
C LYS A 433 -18.83 -29.93 -13.51
N ALA A 434 -17.64 -30.03 -12.92
CA ALA A 434 -17.31 -29.35 -11.67
C ALA A 434 -17.28 -27.82 -11.85
N ARG A 435 -18.00 -27.11 -10.98
CA ARG A 435 -18.18 -25.65 -10.95
C ARG A 435 -17.80 -25.13 -9.56
N LEU A 436 -17.34 -23.88 -9.50
CA LEU A 436 -16.97 -23.21 -8.24
C LEU A 436 -18.19 -23.01 -7.33
N THR A 437 -18.19 -23.63 -6.15
CA THR A 437 -19.23 -23.46 -5.12
C THR A 437 -19.21 -22.04 -4.55
N ARG A 438 -20.39 -21.39 -4.48
CA ARG A 438 -20.57 -20.08 -3.83
C ARG A 438 -20.20 -20.19 -2.34
N LYS A 439 -19.78 -19.09 -1.73
CA LYS A 439 -19.31 -19.10 -0.33
C LYS A 439 -20.39 -19.61 0.63
N ASP A 440 -21.61 -19.12 0.48
CA ASP A 440 -22.74 -19.45 1.37
C ASP A 440 -23.19 -20.91 1.23
N ASP A 441 -23.08 -21.49 0.03
CA ASP A 441 -23.41 -22.91 -0.20
C ASP A 441 -22.37 -23.85 0.44
N ARG A 442 -21.09 -23.46 0.58
CA ARG A 442 -20.05 -24.31 1.20
C ARG A 442 -20.32 -24.60 2.67
N TRP A 443 -20.85 -23.62 3.40
CA TRP A 443 -21.22 -23.78 4.81
C TRP A 443 -22.24 -24.91 4.95
N GLU A 444 -23.30 -24.85 4.16
CA GLU A 444 -24.38 -25.83 4.15
C GLU A 444 -23.91 -27.22 3.69
N VAL A 445 -22.98 -27.30 2.73
CA VAL A 445 -22.32 -28.55 2.32
C VAL A 445 -21.58 -29.19 3.50
N ILE A 446 -20.80 -28.42 4.25
CA ILE A 446 -20.05 -28.93 5.40
C ILE A 446 -21.00 -29.34 6.54
N GLN A 447 -22.02 -28.54 6.85
CA GLN A 447 -23.02 -28.88 7.87
C GLN A 447 -23.83 -30.14 7.49
N THR A 448 -24.19 -30.31 6.21
CA THR A 448 -24.87 -31.52 5.71
C THR A 448 -23.96 -32.74 5.77
N PHE A 449 -22.69 -32.58 5.37
CA PHE A 449 -21.68 -33.64 5.41
C PHE A 449 -21.46 -34.21 6.82
N VAL A 450 -21.41 -33.36 7.85
CA VAL A 450 -21.32 -33.80 9.26
C VAL A 450 -22.60 -34.53 9.68
N LYS A 451 -23.77 -33.94 9.40
CA LYS A 451 -25.07 -34.54 9.77
C LYS A 451 -25.33 -35.90 9.13
N GLN A 452 -24.76 -36.18 7.96
CA GLN A 452 -24.87 -37.48 7.27
C GLN A 452 -23.99 -38.58 7.88
N ARG A 453 -23.15 -38.28 8.89
CA ARG A 453 -22.20 -39.22 9.49
C ARG A 453 -22.40 -39.30 11.00
N ASN A 454 -22.89 -40.46 11.45
CA ASN A 454 -22.90 -40.79 12.88
C ASN A 454 -21.47 -40.79 13.42
N ASN A 455 -21.27 -40.24 14.63
CA ASN A 455 -20.00 -40.15 15.34
C ASN A 455 -18.84 -39.51 14.55
N PHE A 456 -19.13 -38.57 13.65
CA PHE A 456 -18.07 -37.73 13.06
C PHE A 456 -17.60 -36.67 14.08
N PRO A 457 -16.28 -36.43 14.23
CA PRO A 457 -15.80 -35.39 15.15
C PRO A 457 -16.37 -34.01 14.81
N THR A 458 -16.52 -33.17 15.81
CA THR A 458 -16.95 -31.79 15.59
C THR A 458 -15.86 -31.01 14.83
N ILE A 459 -16.31 -30.14 13.92
CA ILE A 459 -15.44 -29.40 13.01
C ILE A 459 -15.82 -27.92 12.93
N TRP A 460 -14.81 -27.08 12.73
CA TRP A 460 -14.95 -25.64 12.60
C TRP A 460 -14.45 -25.21 11.22
N TYR A 461 -15.15 -24.29 10.54
CA TYR A 461 -14.90 -24.02 9.12
C TYR A 461 -14.70 -22.54 8.84
N ASP A 462 -13.59 -22.17 8.19
CA ASP A 462 -13.23 -20.78 7.90
C ASP A 462 -14.01 -20.13 6.74
N GLU A 463 -15.05 -20.83 6.24
CA GLU A 463 -15.86 -20.46 5.07
C GLU A 463 -15.07 -20.33 3.75
N GLY A 464 -13.79 -20.70 3.75
CA GLY A 464 -12.87 -20.58 2.63
C GLY A 464 -12.46 -21.96 2.13
N LYS A 465 -11.32 -22.43 2.63
CA LYS A 465 -10.70 -23.73 2.30
C LYS A 465 -10.16 -24.45 3.54
N THR A 466 -10.31 -23.88 4.74
CA THR A 466 -9.66 -24.40 5.94
C THR A 466 -10.70 -24.91 6.93
N LEU A 467 -10.51 -26.15 7.35
CA LEU A 467 -11.31 -26.82 8.36
C LEU A 467 -10.41 -27.11 9.57
N TYR A 468 -10.97 -27.06 10.77
CA TYR A 468 -10.28 -27.35 12.03
C TYR A 468 -11.06 -28.39 12.82
N SER A 469 -10.37 -29.20 13.63
CA SER A 469 -10.97 -30.14 14.57
C SER A 469 -10.10 -30.29 15.81
N ARG A 470 -10.70 -30.63 16.95
CA ARG A 470 -9.99 -31.04 18.18
C ARG A 470 -9.33 -32.41 18.01
N GLU A 471 -9.92 -33.29 17.21
CA GLU A 471 -9.48 -34.67 17.02
C GLU A 471 -8.94 -34.89 15.59
N ILE A 472 -8.16 -35.96 15.41
CA ILE A 472 -7.73 -36.35 14.05
C ILE A 472 -8.94 -36.96 13.34
N LEU A 473 -9.39 -36.30 12.26
CA LEU A 473 -10.49 -36.78 11.45
C LEU A 473 -10.16 -38.15 10.80
N PRO A 474 -11.14 -39.06 10.72
CA PRO A 474 -10.93 -40.39 10.14
C PRO A 474 -10.61 -40.31 8.64
N ASP A 475 -9.79 -41.23 8.14
CA ASP A 475 -9.45 -41.29 6.72
C ASP A 475 -10.68 -41.54 5.84
N LEU A 476 -10.93 -40.61 4.93
CA LEU A 476 -12.10 -40.62 4.06
C LEU A 476 -11.72 -41.04 2.64
N LYS A 477 -12.44 -42.03 2.10
CA LYS A 477 -12.40 -42.35 0.67
C LYS A 477 -13.06 -41.21 -0.12
N LEU A 478 -12.22 -40.29 -0.58
CA LEU A 478 -12.60 -39.16 -1.44
C LEU A 478 -12.64 -39.60 -2.92
N PRO A 479 -13.46 -38.96 -3.77
CA PRO A 479 -14.31 -37.82 -3.46
C PRO A 479 -15.72 -38.20 -2.96
N ILE A 480 -16.23 -37.48 -1.96
CA ILE A 480 -17.56 -37.72 -1.38
C ILE A 480 -18.59 -36.80 -2.04
N GLN A 481 -19.72 -37.36 -2.48
CA GLN A 481 -20.87 -36.60 -2.97
C GLN A 481 -21.82 -36.23 -1.84
N ILE A 482 -22.36 -35.00 -1.88
CA ILE A 482 -23.26 -34.43 -0.87
C ILE A 482 -24.40 -33.74 -1.61
N GLU A 483 -25.63 -34.24 -1.47
CA GLU A 483 -26.81 -33.59 -2.04
C GLU A 483 -27.40 -32.57 -1.07
N ILE A 484 -27.73 -31.37 -1.56
CA ILE A 484 -28.53 -30.38 -0.85
C ILE A 484 -29.79 -30.09 -1.66
N GLY A 485 -30.96 -30.24 -1.04
CA GLY A 485 -32.22 -29.73 -1.58
C GLY A 485 -32.35 -28.24 -1.29
N LYS A 486 -32.45 -27.41 -2.33
CA LYS A 486 -32.65 -25.96 -2.20
C LYS A 486 -33.61 -25.48 -3.28
N ASP A 487 -34.76 -24.95 -2.87
CA ASP A 487 -35.80 -24.40 -3.76
C ASP A 487 -36.30 -25.43 -4.82
N ASP A 488 -36.70 -26.62 -4.36
CA ASP A 488 -37.15 -27.79 -5.17
C ASP A 488 -36.16 -28.34 -6.20
N GLU A 489 -34.90 -27.87 -6.21
CA GLU A 489 -33.81 -28.46 -6.98
C GLU A 489 -32.78 -29.13 -6.06
N LYS A 490 -32.54 -30.43 -6.26
CA LYS A 490 -31.37 -31.12 -5.71
C LYS A 490 -30.11 -30.60 -6.41
N LYS A 491 -29.14 -30.14 -5.62
CA LYS A 491 -27.80 -29.75 -6.08
C LYS A 491 -26.78 -30.72 -5.49
N THR A 492 -26.02 -31.38 -6.36
CA THR A 492 -24.96 -32.30 -5.97
C THR A 492 -23.66 -31.52 -5.82
N PHE A 493 -23.05 -31.61 -4.64
CA PHE A 493 -21.72 -31.10 -4.34
C PHE A 493 -20.75 -32.26 -4.14
N GLN A 494 -19.46 -31.98 -4.26
CA GLN A 494 -18.41 -32.97 -4.12
C GLN A 494 -17.27 -32.42 -3.28
N LEU A 495 -16.99 -33.07 -2.15
CA LEU A 495 -15.78 -32.89 -1.38
C LEU A 495 -14.67 -33.70 -2.05
N LYS A 496 -13.70 -32.99 -2.66
CA LYS A 496 -12.60 -33.59 -3.43
C LYS A 496 -11.31 -33.75 -2.65
N LYS A 497 -11.11 -32.91 -1.64
CA LYS A 497 -9.91 -32.87 -0.81
C LYS A 497 -10.31 -32.65 0.64
N LEU A 498 -9.67 -33.41 1.53
CA LEU A 498 -9.59 -33.21 2.97
C LEU A 498 -8.21 -33.76 3.36
N VAL A 499 -7.25 -32.88 3.68
CA VAL A 499 -5.86 -33.27 3.97
C VAL A 499 -5.40 -32.51 5.20
N LEU A 500 -4.85 -33.21 6.19
CA LEU A 500 -4.19 -32.61 7.35
C LEU A 500 -2.94 -31.83 6.90
N VAL A 501 -2.85 -30.56 7.27
CA VAL A 501 -1.77 -29.65 6.85
C VAL A 501 -0.90 -29.21 8.03
N ARG A 502 -1.50 -28.97 9.21
CA ARG A 502 -0.78 -28.47 10.38
C ARG A 502 -1.45 -28.92 11.68
N GLN A 503 -0.66 -28.96 12.74
CA GLN A 503 -1.11 -29.05 14.12
C GLN A 503 -0.77 -27.73 14.84
N ASP A 504 -1.74 -27.12 15.49
CA ASP A 504 -1.62 -25.86 16.23
C ASP A 504 -1.78 -26.09 17.74
N LYS A 505 -0.89 -25.47 18.54
CA LYS A 505 -0.96 -25.51 20.00
C LYS A 505 -1.61 -24.23 20.53
N ILE A 506 -2.68 -24.37 21.31
CA ILE A 506 -3.33 -23.25 21.99
C ILE A 506 -2.44 -22.67 23.10
N GLN A 507 -1.56 -23.46 23.71
CA GLN A 507 -0.49 -23.05 24.65
C GLN A 507 0.28 -21.81 24.21
N ASN A 508 0.49 -21.63 22.89
CA ASN A 508 1.16 -20.44 22.36
C ASN A 508 0.45 -19.12 22.76
N ILE A 509 -0.86 -19.15 23.04
CA ILE A 509 -1.64 -18.02 23.57
C ILE A 509 -1.19 -17.69 25.00
N HIS A 510 -1.10 -18.68 25.89
CA HIS A 510 -0.62 -18.50 27.26
C HIS A 510 0.84 -18.09 27.28
N ASP A 511 1.70 -18.75 26.50
CA ASP A 511 3.12 -18.43 26.40
C ASP A 511 3.37 -16.98 25.91
N PHE A 512 2.48 -16.43 25.09
CA PHE A 512 2.54 -15.03 24.67
C PHE A 512 2.11 -14.05 25.78
N ILE A 513 1.06 -14.39 26.53
CA ILE A 513 0.58 -13.59 27.68
C ILE A 513 1.61 -13.60 28.81
N GLU A 514 2.21 -14.76 29.09
CA GLU A 514 3.30 -14.97 30.04
C GLU A 514 4.65 -14.45 29.54
N LYS A 515 4.71 -13.83 28.35
CA LYS A 515 5.89 -13.18 27.76
C LYS A 515 7.05 -14.14 27.44
N LYS A 516 6.81 -15.47 27.43
CA LYS A 516 7.76 -16.50 26.97
C LYS A 516 8.03 -16.38 25.47
N ILE A 517 7.04 -15.99 24.67
CA ILE A 517 7.21 -15.68 23.23
C ILE A 517 6.90 -14.21 22.92
N ASN A 518 7.71 -13.61 22.05
CA ASN A 518 7.57 -12.20 21.65
C ASN A 518 6.55 -11.98 20.51
N MET A 519 6.31 -13.00 19.68
CA MET A 519 5.42 -12.88 18.51
C MET A 519 4.00 -13.33 18.85
N ARG A 520 3.00 -12.51 18.52
CA ARG A 520 1.59 -12.84 18.73
C ARG A 520 1.21 -14.11 17.94
N PRO A 521 0.59 -15.13 18.56
CA PRO A 521 0.22 -16.38 17.91
C PRO A 521 -1.03 -16.21 17.04
N ARG A 522 -0.86 -15.56 15.88
CA ARG A 522 -1.95 -15.15 14.97
C ARG A 522 -2.89 -16.29 14.58
N GLU A 523 -2.33 -17.48 14.37
CA GLU A 523 -3.09 -18.65 13.91
C GLU A 523 -3.95 -19.26 15.03
N ALA A 524 -3.41 -19.43 16.24
CA ALA A 524 -4.20 -19.86 17.40
C ALA A 524 -5.32 -18.85 17.71
N VAL A 525 -5.03 -17.54 17.71
CA VAL A 525 -6.04 -16.48 17.86
C VAL A 525 -7.11 -16.58 16.76
N ARG A 526 -6.72 -16.83 15.50
CA ARG A 526 -7.66 -16.99 14.38
C ARG A 526 -8.57 -18.22 14.55
N ILE A 527 -8.06 -19.34 15.06
CA ILE A 527 -8.85 -20.54 15.35
C ILE A 527 -9.93 -20.23 16.39
N ILE A 528 -9.55 -19.61 17.51
CA ILE A 528 -10.51 -19.20 18.56
C ILE A 528 -11.52 -18.16 18.02
N GLU A 529 -11.09 -17.23 17.17
CA GLU A 529 -12.01 -16.31 16.50
C GLU A 529 -12.99 -16.99 15.51
N ILE A 530 -12.63 -18.13 14.91
CA ILE A 530 -13.51 -18.91 14.02
C ILE A 530 -14.54 -19.67 14.86
N LEU A 531 -14.12 -20.28 15.97
CA LEU A 531 -15.01 -20.89 16.97
C LEU A 531 -16.11 -19.92 17.42
N PHE A 532 -15.73 -18.72 17.84
CA PHE A 532 -16.67 -17.65 18.21
C PHE A 532 -17.61 -17.18 17.09
N LYS A 533 -17.32 -17.49 15.82
CA LYS A 533 -18.20 -17.22 14.66
C LYS A 533 -19.11 -18.39 14.30
N GLN A 534 -18.77 -19.61 14.72
CA GLN A 534 -19.30 -20.86 14.18
C GLN A 534 -20.81 -21.04 14.48
N ARG A 535 -21.27 -20.80 15.72
CA ARG A 535 -22.71 -20.76 16.04
C ARG A 535 -23.40 -19.55 15.44
N ALA A 536 -22.83 -18.36 15.63
CA ALA A 536 -23.40 -17.10 15.16
C ALA A 536 -23.65 -17.08 13.64
N ARG A 537 -22.95 -17.91 12.86
CA ARG A 537 -23.18 -18.12 11.42
C ARG A 537 -24.50 -18.79 11.05
N ASN A 538 -25.07 -19.59 11.94
CA ASN A 538 -26.37 -20.22 11.71
C ASN A 538 -27.52 -19.22 11.91
N ASP A 539 -27.39 -18.35 12.91
CA ASP A 539 -28.48 -17.47 13.36
C ASP A 539 -28.39 -16.04 12.80
N LEU A 540 -27.18 -15.56 12.46
CA LEU A 540 -26.88 -14.16 12.13
C LEU A 540 -26.11 -14.00 10.81
N ILE A 541 -26.20 -12.81 10.21
CA ILE A 541 -25.34 -12.41 9.09
C ILE A 541 -24.00 -11.95 9.64
N ALA A 542 -22.98 -12.80 9.52
CA ALA A 542 -21.61 -12.41 9.81
C ALA A 542 -20.90 -11.80 8.58
N ILE A 543 -20.27 -10.64 8.79
CA ILE A 543 -19.44 -9.88 7.85
C ILE A 543 -18.10 -9.62 8.55
N ARG A 544 -17.10 -10.48 8.30
CA ARG A 544 -15.84 -10.55 9.05
C ARG A 544 -16.10 -10.80 10.55
N ASN A 545 -15.95 -9.76 11.37
CA ASN A 545 -16.11 -9.80 12.83
C ASN A 545 -17.35 -8.98 13.27
N GLN A 546 -18.32 -8.77 12.36
CA GLN A 546 -19.56 -8.02 12.58
C GLN A 546 -20.77 -8.92 12.31
N PHE A 547 -21.78 -8.88 13.17
CA PHE A 547 -22.93 -9.79 13.16
C PHE A 547 -24.24 -8.99 13.19
N TYR A 548 -25.19 -9.36 12.33
CA TYR A 548 -26.48 -8.68 12.17
C TYR A 548 -27.63 -9.68 12.19
N ASP A 549 -28.67 -9.43 12.99
CA ASP A 549 -29.83 -10.32 13.11
C ASP A 549 -30.78 -10.12 11.93
N ARG A 550 -31.06 -11.20 11.18
CA ARG A 550 -31.97 -11.20 10.01
C ARG A 550 -33.41 -10.84 10.35
N ARG A 551 -33.83 -11.05 11.60
CA ARG A 551 -35.20 -10.83 12.07
C ARG A 551 -35.47 -9.37 12.41
N ARG A 552 -34.42 -8.53 12.51
CA ARG A 552 -34.57 -7.09 12.74
C ARG A 552 -34.85 -6.38 11.42
N GLN A 553 -35.86 -5.52 11.42
CA GLN A 553 -36.13 -4.61 10.33
C GLN A 553 -34.95 -3.62 10.15
N LEU A 554 -34.74 -3.17 8.92
CA LEU A 554 -33.77 -2.12 8.61
C LEU A 554 -34.38 -0.74 8.84
N ASP A 555 -33.64 0.19 9.44
CA ASP A 555 -34.07 1.59 9.57
C ASP A 555 -34.00 2.24 8.17
N ASP A 556 -35.11 2.72 7.59
CA ASP A 556 -35.11 3.34 6.25
C ASP A 556 -34.24 4.61 6.24
N LEU A 557 -33.30 4.67 5.28
CA LEU A 557 -32.41 5.82 5.06
C LEU A 557 -32.82 6.65 3.82
N GLY A 558 -33.85 6.24 3.09
CA GLY A 558 -34.19 6.76 1.76
C GLY A 558 -33.41 6.08 0.63
N ASP A 559 -33.77 6.43 -0.61
CA ASP A 559 -33.18 5.91 -1.85
C ASP A 559 -33.07 4.37 -1.93
N GLY A 560 -34.01 3.65 -1.30
CA GLY A 560 -34.03 2.19 -1.30
C GLY A 560 -32.97 1.53 -0.39
N ARG A 561 -32.33 2.27 0.51
CA ARG A 561 -31.31 1.78 1.44
C ARG A 561 -31.83 1.80 2.87
N GLY A 562 -31.42 0.82 3.68
CA GLY A 562 -31.71 0.76 5.10
C GLY A 562 -30.47 0.50 5.95
N MET A 563 -30.47 0.99 7.20
CA MET A 563 -29.42 0.73 8.17
C MET A 563 -29.73 -0.52 8.98
N ALA A 564 -28.74 -1.38 9.19
CA ALA A 564 -28.80 -2.44 10.18
C ALA A 564 -27.94 -2.12 11.39
N ARG A 565 -28.49 -2.37 12.57
CA ARG A 565 -27.78 -2.40 13.85
C ARG A 565 -27.37 -3.83 14.19
N GLY A 566 -26.10 -4.02 14.50
CA GLY A 566 -25.50 -5.30 14.87
C GLY A 566 -24.42 -5.14 15.93
N PHE A 567 -23.62 -6.19 16.11
CA PHE A 567 -22.47 -6.16 17.03
C PHE A 567 -21.15 -6.59 16.36
N TYR A 568 -20.05 -6.05 16.86
CA TYR A 568 -18.69 -6.48 16.59
C TYR A 568 -18.21 -7.39 17.72
N GLN A 569 -17.42 -8.41 17.39
CA GLN A 569 -16.80 -9.31 18.37
C GLN A 569 -15.40 -9.73 17.88
N ALA A 570 -14.38 -9.64 18.74
CA ALA A 570 -13.01 -10.08 18.44
C ALA A 570 -12.22 -10.45 19.71
N LEU A 571 -11.21 -11.31 19.56
CA LEU A 571 -10.37 -11.77 20.67
C LEU A 571 -9.11 -10.90 20.82
N PHE A 572 -8.88 -10.42 22.03
CA PHE A 572 -7.70 -9.67 22.43
C PHE A 572 -6.88 -10.50 23.43
N LEU A 573 -5.56 -10.52 23.23
CA LEU A 573 -4.63 -11.09 24.21
C LEU A 573 -4.08 -9.91 25.01
N THR A 574 -4.37 -9.88 26.32
CA THR A 574 -4.06 -8.73 27.18
C THR A 574 -3.25 -9.16 28.40
N GLN A 575 -2.71 -8.20 29.14
CA GLN A 575 -2.00 -8.45 30.41
C GLN A 575 -2.85 -9.27 31.42
N MET A 576 -4.18 -9.12 31.41
CA MET A 576 -5.11 -9.89 32.27
C MET A 576 -5.53 -11.27 31.73
N GLY A 577 -4.98 -11.69 30.59
CA GLY A 577 -5.36 -12.91 29.86
C GLY A 577 -6.12 -12.63 28.55
N PRO A 578 -6.74 -13.67 27.96
CA PRO A 578 -7.61 -13.51 26.80
C PRO A 578 -8.90 -12.77 27.17
N THR A 579 -9.31 -11.81 26.33
CA THR A 579 -10.57 -11.08 26.51
C THR A 579 -11.34 -10.93 25.19
N LEU A 580 -12.66 -10.99 25.26
CA LEU A 580 -13.56 -10.83 24.13
C LEU A 580 -14.08 -9.39 24.09
N ASN A 581 -13.69 -8.60 23.09
CA ASN A 581 -14.22 -7.24 22.91
C ASN A 581 -15.54 -7.29 22.14
N ILE A 582 -16.62 -6.75 22.71
CA ILE A 582 -17.95 -6.69 22.05
C ILE A 582 -18.42 -5.23 21.98
N ASN A 583 -18.85 -4.75 20.80
CA ASN A 583 -19.34 -3.37 20.63
C ASN A 583 -20.49 -3.28 19.61
N LEU A 584 -21.27 -2.22 19.65
CA LEU A 584 -22.28 -1.91 18.63
C LEU A 584 -21.61 -1.55 17.29
N THR A 585 -22.11 -2.13 16.20
CA THR A 585 -21.72 -1.80 14.82
C THR A 585 -22.95 -1.52 13.96
N PHE A 586 -22.75 -0.72 12.90
CA PHE A 586 -23.80 -0.29 11.99
C PHE A 586 -23.29 -0.39 10.55
N THR A 587 -24.12 -0.89 9.64
CA THR A 587 -23.82 -0.92 8.20
C THR A 587 -25.10 -0.69 7.41
N CYS A 588 -24.97 -0.18 6.19
CA CYS A 588 -26.10 -0.01 5.28
C CYS A 588 -26.27 -1.25 4.39
N PHE A 589 -27.52 -1.60 4.12
CA PHE A 589 -27.97 -2.64 3.21
C PHE A 589 -28.98 -2.06 2.20
N PHE A 590 -29.17 -2.72 1.07
CA PHE A 590 -30.29 -2.42 0.17
C PHE A 590 -31.57 -3.05 0.74
N MET A 591 -32.69 -2.31 0.67
CA MET A 591 -33.99 -2.82 1.07
C MET A 591 -34.54 -3.81 0.03
N PRO A 592 -35.24 -4.88 0.44
CA PRO A 592 -35.77 -5.91 -0.46
C PRO A 592 -37.06 -5.48 -1.18
N LEU A 593 -37.00 -4.35 -1.89
CA LEU A 593 -38.12 -3.76 -2.61
C LEU A 593 -38.31 -4.41 -4.00
N ASN A 594 -39.51 -4.24 -4.58
CA ASN A 594 -39.68 -4.40 -6.02
C ASN A 594 -38.71 -3.48 -6.75
N PHE A 595 -38.19 -3.92 -7.90
CA PHE A 595 -37.14 -3.18 -8.59
C PHE A 595 -37.64 -1.86 -9.22
N VAL A 596 -38.93 -1.75 -9.55
CA VAL A 596 -39.56 -0.49 -9.96
C VAL A 596 -39.63 0.48 -8.78
N ASP A 597 -40.13 0.05 -7.62
CA ASP A 597 -40.19 0.88 -6.40
C ASP A 597 -38.80 1.35 -5.96
N PHE A 598 -37.80 0.46 -6.04
CA PHE A 598 -36.41 0.78 -5.77
C PHE A 598 -35.88 1.86 -6.73
N ALA A 599 -36.22 1.76 -8.02
CA ALA A 599 -35.85 2.76 -9.02
C ALA A 599 -36.55 4.11 -8.77
N CYS A 600 -37.86 4.11 -8.50
CA CYS A 600 -38.62 5.32 -8.15
C CYS A 600 -38.05 6.00 -6.90
N LYS A 601 -37.82 5.25 -5.82
CA LYS A 601 -37.20 5.77 -4.58
C LYS A 601 -35.80 6.30 -4.82
N TYR A 602 -34.96 5.60 -5.60
CA TYR A 602 -33.58 6.00 -5.85
C TYR A 602 -33.47 7.27 -6.72
N LEU A 603 -34.25 7.33 -7.81
CA LEU A 603 -34.24 8.46 -8.74
C LEU A 603 -35.09 9.64 -8.26
N ARG A 604 -35.91 9.45 -7.21
CA ARG A 604 -36.87 10.42 -6.67
C ARG A 604 -37.82 10.96 -7.75
N LYS A 605 -38.23 10.06 -8.66
CA LYS A 605 -39.06 10.32 -9.85
C LYS A 605 -40.02 9.14 -10.07
N ASP A 606 -41.20 9.41 -10.60
CA ASP A 606 -42.04 8.38 -11.21
C ASP A 606 -41.43 7.98 -12.57
N ILE A 607 -41.14 6.68 -12.73
CA ILE A 607 -40.57 6.12 -13.97
C ILE A 607 -41.57 5.27 -14.76
N THR A 608 -42.82 5.14 -14.31
CA THR A 608 -43.81 4.21 -14.88
C THR A 608 -44.10 4.45 -16.37
N LYS A 609 -43.97 5.71 -16.83
CA LYS A 609 -44.11 6.13 -18.23
C LYS A 609 -42.86 5.91 -19.09
N GLY A 610 -41.76 5.42 -18.52
CA GLY A 610 -40.48 5.21 -19.19
C GLY A 610 -39.32 5.91 -18.46
N LEU A 611 -38.09 5.53 -18.84
CA LEU A 611 -36.85 6.01 -18.20
C LEU A 611 -35.87 6.50 -19.26
N ASN A 612 -35.43 7.76 -19.16
CA ASN A 612 -34.47 8.33 -20.10
C ASN A 612 -33.04 7.77 -19.89
N GLU A 613 -32.18 7.93 -20.90
CA GLU A 613 -30.84 7.34 -20.87
C GLU A 613 -29.95 7.87 -19.74
N ASN A 614 -30.09 9.14 -19.34
CA ASN A 614 -29.21 9.75 -18.34
C ASN A 614 -29.55 9.23 -16.95
N ASP A 615 -30.84 9.21 -16.59
CA ASP A 615 -31.31 8.58 -15.35
C ASP A 615 -31.00 7.08 -15.34
N LEU A 616 -31.12 6.37 -16.48
CA LEU A 616 -30.73 4.97 -16.61
C LEU A 616 -29.21 4.76 -16.39
N LYS A 617 -28.34 5.59 -16.97
CA LYS A 617 -26.89 5.54 -16.77
C LYS A 617 -26.51 5.80 -15.30
N VAL A 618 -27.18 6.73 -14.63
CA VAL A 618 -26.99 7.02 -13.19
C VAL A 618 -27.43 5.83 -12.32
N PHE A 619 -28.61 5.27 -12.60
CA PHE A 619 -29.17 4.13 -11.87
C PHE A 619 -28.35 2.86 -12.08
N GLU A 620 -27.95 2.54 -13.32
CA GLU A 620 -27.15 1.37 -13.65
C GLU A 620 -25.82 1.34 -12.88
N LYS A 621 -25.15 2.49 -12.73
CA LYS A 621 -23.91 2.59 -11.93
C LYS A 621 -24.08 1.99 -10.52
N ILE A 622 -25.29 1.93 -9.97
CA ILE A 622 -25.61 1.53 -8.58
C ILE A 622 -26.13 0.10 -8.50
N VAL A 623 -27.03 -0.29 -9.40
CA VAL A 623 -27.64 -1.63 -9.41
C VAL A 623 -26.80 -2.69 -10.12
N ARG A 624 -25.84 -2.29 -10.97
CA ARG A 624 -24.88 -3.22 -11.58
C ARG A 624 -24.19 -4.04 -10.47
N ASN A 625 -24.10 -5.35 -10.67
CA ASN A 625 -23.63 -6.35 -9.70
C ASN A 625 -24.55 -6.65 -8.50
N LEU A 626 -25.70 -6.00 -8.32
CA LEU A 626 -26.68 -6.45 -7.32
C LEU A 626 -27.31 -7.78 -7.75
N SER A 627 -27.70 -8.56 -6.74
CA SER A 627 -28.47 -9.79 -6.90
C SER A 627 -29.95 -9.46 -6.81
N ILE A 628 -30.75 -10.07 -7.68
CA ILE A 628 -32.20 -9.94 -7.74
C ILE A 628 -32.83 -11.33 -7.78
N GLU A 629 -34.07 -11.44 -7.31
CA GLU A 629 -34.85 -12.67 -7.44
C GLU A 629 -36.16 -12.42 -8.20
N THR A 630 -36.58 -13.42 -8.99
CA THR A 630 -37.81 -13.36 -9.79
C THR A 630 -39.06 -13.59 -8.94
N MET A 631 -40.14 -12.91 -9.30
CA MET A 631 -41.45 -13.00 -8.62
C MET A 631 -42.52 -13.73 -9.44
N HIS A 632 -42.29 -13.96 -10.74
CA HIS A 632 -43.27 -14.50 -11.69
C HIS A 632 -43.24 -16.04 -11.85
N THR A 633 -42.22 -16.71 -11.31
CA THR A 633 -41.92 -18.13 -11.58
C THR A 633 -42.45 -19.13 -10.56
N GLY A 634 -43.10 -18.68 -9.48
CA GLY A 634 -43.43 -19.49 -8.29
C GLY A 634 -42.21 -19.92 -7.46
N ARG A 635 -41.07 -20.17 -8.10
CA ARG A 635 -39.77 -20.50 -7.50
C ARG A 635 -38.87 -19.27 -7.36
N ARG A 636 -38.04 -19.23 -6.30
CA ARG A 636 -37.03 -18.17 -6.05
C ARG A 636 -35.81 -18.35 -6.96
N ILE A 637 -35.77 -17.69 -8.12
CA ILE A 637 -34.61 -17.76 -9.02
C ILE A 637 -33.74 -16.51 -8.89
N PHE A 638 -32.51 -16.69 -8.42
CA PHE A 638 -31.54 -15.61 -8.18
C PHE A 638 -30.65 -15.31 -9.39
N TYR A 639 -30.64 -14.06 -9.82
CA TYR A 639 -29.79 -13.53 -10.89
C TYR A 639 -28.89 -12.40 -10.38
N ARG A 640 -27.87 -12.04 -11.17
CA ARG A 640 -27.03 -10.85 -10.94
C ARG A 640 -27.18 -9.87 -12.09
N ILE A 641 -27.33 -8.58 -11.79
CA ILE A 641 -27.51 -7.52 -12.78
C ILE A 641 -26.19 -7.23 -13.49
N ARG A 642 -26.21 -7.32 -14.82
CA ARG A 642 -25.09 -6.92 -15.71
C ARG A 642 -25.25 -5.48 -16.22
N GLY A 643 -26.50 -5.06 -16.47
CA GLY A 643 -26.88 -3.74 -17.00
C GLY A 643 -28.32 -3.78 -17.49
N PHE A 644 -28.70 -2.89 -18.41
CA PHE A 644 -30.05 -2.81 -18.97
C PHE A 644 -30.09 -3.01 -20.49
N GLY A 645 -31.29 -3.29 -21.01
CA GLY A 645 -31.59 -3.43 -22.43
C GLY A 645 -32.63 -2.41 -22.91
N ARG A 646 -33.25 -2.69 -24.06
CA ARG A 646 -34.38 -1.89 -24.57
C ARG A 646 -35.64 -2.08 -23.69
N PRO A 647 -36.64 -1.18 -23.80
CA PRO A 647 -37.98 -1.38 -23.25
C PRO A 647 -38.58 -2.74 -23.57
N ALA A 648 -39.36 -3.31 -22.64
CA ALA A 648 -39.88 -4.67 -22.78
C ALA A 648 -40.75 -4.90 -24.03
N ASN A 649 -41.51 -3.88 -24.47
CA ASN A 649 -42.27 -3.92 -25.72
C ASN A 649 -41.45 -3.77 -27.01
N ARG A 650 -40.16 -3.41 -26.92
CA ARG A 650 -39.25 -3.22 -28.06
C ARG A 650 -38.06 -4.19 -28.05
N LEU A 651 -37.95 -5.04 -27.03
CA LEU A 651 -36.87 -5.98 -26.86
C LEU A 651 -37.31 -7.35 -27.36
N MET A 652 -36.95 -7.65 -28.61
CA MET A 652 -37.23 -8.94 -29.25
C MET A 652 -36.21 -10.01 -28.80
N PHE A 653 -36.68 -11.25 -28.66
CA PHE A 653 -35.83 -12.42 -28.48
C PHE A 653 -36.43 -13.64 -29.20
N ARG A 654 -35.59 -14.64 -29.47
CA ARG A 654 -35.98 -15.90 -30.13
C ARG A 654 -36.48 -16.91 -29.10
N ARG A 655 -37.65 -17.48 -29.37
CA ARG A 655 -38.24 -18.56 -28.56
C ARG A 655 -37.98 -19.91 -29.24
N GLY A 656 -37.53 -20.90 -28.46
CA GLY A 656 -37.17 -22.25 -28.92
C GLY A 656 -35.66 -22.46 -29.05
N GLY A 657 -35.14 -23.54 -28.44
CA GLY A 657 -33.73 -23.96 -28.58
C GLY A 657 -32.92 -24.20 -27.30
N ASP A 658 -33.51 -24.78 -26.24
CA ASP A 658 -32.74 -25.21 -25.03
C ASP A 658 -33.13 -26.60 -24.48
N ASP A 659 -34.05 -27.34 -25.12
CA ASP A 659 -34.28 -28.76 -24.87
C ASP A 659 -33.59 -29.60 -25.95
N GLY A 660 -32.81 -30.60 -25.54
CA GLY A 660 -31.82 -31.29 -26.37
C GLY A 660 -32.34 -32.28 -27.42
N GLN A 661 -33.54 -32.06 -27.96
CA GLN A 661 -34.04 -32.78 -29.13
C GLN A 661 -34.02 -31.85 -30.35
N THR A 662 -33.71 -32.42 -31.52
CA THR A 662 -33.61 -31.70 -32.80
C THR A 662 -34.96 -31.15 -33.24
N ALA A 663 -35.28 -29.93 -32.81
CA ALA A 663 -36.36 -29.15 -33.39
C ALA A 663 -35.98 -28.75 -34.82
N SER A 664 -36.74 -29.24 -35.80
CA SER A 664 -36.65 -28.85 -37.20
C SER A 664 -36.78 -27.33 -37.37
N ALA A 665 -36.12 -26.77 -38.39
CA ALA A 665 -35.86 -25.32 -38.52
C ALA A 665 -37.07 -24.43 -38.90
N VAL A 666 -38.30 -24.80 -38.49
CA VAL A 666 -39.55 -24.20 -39.00
C VAL A 666 -40.21 -23.20 -38.02
N ASP A 667 -40.07 -23.36 -36.69
CA ASP A 667 -40.81 -22.56 -35.69
C ASP A 667 -39.94 -21.72 -34.73
N ILE A 668 -39.03 -20.88 -35.27
CA ILE A 668 -38.33 -19.85 -34.47
C ILE A 668 -39.15 -18.54 -34.49
N LYS A 669 -40.14 -18.43 -33.61
CA LYS A 669 -40.92 -17.20 -33.44
C LYS A 669 -40.12 -16.16 -32.64
N GLU A 670 -39.74 -15.05 -33.28
CA GLU A 670 -39.28 -13.86 -32.56
C GLU A 670 -40.47 -13.18 -31.88
N THR A 671 -40.33 -12.86 -30.59
CA THR A 671 -41.37 -12.27 -29.75
C THR A 671 -40.78 -11.21 -28.84
N SER A 672 -41.55 -10.19 -28.46
CA SER A 672 -41.08 -9.20 -27.48
C SER A 672 -41.12 -9.78 -26.06
N VAL A 673 -40.32 -9.23 -25.15
CA VAL A 673 -40.41 -9.61 -23.73
C VAL A 673 -41.81 -9.30 -23.17
N ALA A 674 -42.46 -8.21 -23.60
CA ALA A 674 -43.82 -7.88 -23.17
C ALA A 674 -44.85 -8.93 -23.62
N ASP A 675 -44.80 -9.36 -24.88
CA ASP A 675 -45.76 -10.33 -25.44
C ASP A 675 -45.56 -11.72 -24.83
N TYR A 676 -44.30 -12.15 -24.66
CA TYR A 676 -43.99 -13.42 -23.99
C TYR A 676 -44.48 -13.45 -22.54
N PHE A 677 -44.34 -12.35 -21.79
CA PHE A 677 -44.85 -12.27 -20.43
C PHE A 677 -46.39 -12.22 -20.39
N ALA A 678 -47.03 -11.55 -21.34
CA ALA A 678 -48.48 -11.54 -21.48
C ALA A 678 -49.06 -12.93 -21.82
N GLU A 679 -48.38 -13.69 -22.68
CA GLU A 679 -48.80 -15.04 -23.11
C GLU A 679 -48.55 -16.11 -22.04
N LYS A 680 -47.39 -16.08 -21.38
CA LYS A 680 -46.96 -17.16 -20.45
C LYS A 680 -47.23 -16.87 -18.97
N TYR A 681 -47.34 -15.60 -18.58
CA TYR A 681 -47.43 -15.20 -17.18
C TYR A 681 -48.58 -14.20 -16.95
N ARG A 682 -48.30 -12.90 -16.97
CA ARG A 682 -49.27 -11.79 -16.84
C ARG A 682 -48.78 -10.63 -17.71
N LYS A 683 -49.73 -9.90 -18.32
CA LYS A 683 -49.46 -8.70 -19.11
C LYS A 683 -48.73 -7.65 -18.27
N LEU A 684 -47.69 -7.04 -18.84
CA LEU A 684 -46.90 -6.03 -18.14
C LEU A 684 -47.71 -4.76 -17.85
N MET A 685 -47.55 -4.19 -16.66
CA MET A 685 -48.11 -2.86 -16.35
C MET A 685 -47.21 -1.74 -16.89
N TYR A 686 -45.89 -1.94 -16.91
CA TYR A 686 -44.91 -0.95 -17.34
C TYR A 686 -44.08 -1.44 -18.54
N PRO A 687 -44.70 -1.74 -19.70
CA PRO A 687 -44.01 -2.33 -20.86
C PRO A 687 -42.96 -1.40 -21.50
N TYR A 688 -43.02 -0.09 -21.19
CA TYR A 688 -42.07 0.92 -21.65
C TYR A 688 -40.78 0.99 -20.80
N LEU A 689 -40.70 0.27 -19.68
CA LEU A 689 -39.49 0.21 -18.86
C LEU A 689 -38.41 -0.70 -19.48
N PRO A 690 -37.11 -0.34 -19.37
CA PRO A 690 -35.99 -1.17 -19.80
C PRO A 690 -36.01 -2.56 -19.16
N CYS A 691 -35.73 -3.61 -19.93
CA CYS A 691 -35.46 -4.93 -19.32
C CYS A 691 -34.09 -4.96 -18.65
N ILE A 692 -33.99 -5.68 -17.55
CA ILE A 692 -32.74 -5.96 -16.85
C ILE A 692 -31.99 -7.06 -17.60
N ASN A 693 -30.70 -6.83 -17.88
CA ASN A 693 -29.78 -7.88 -18.33
C ASN A 693 -29.32 -8.69 -17.10
N ALA A 694 -29.95 -9.86 -16.92
CA ALA A 694 -29.79 -10.71 -15.75
C ALA A 694 -28.95 -11.96 -16.08
N MET A 695 -27.94 -12.24 -15.25
CA MET A 695 -27.02 -13.35 -15.44
C MET A 695 -27.29 -14.48 -14.43
N LYS A 696 -27.46 -15.72 -14.92
CA LYS A 696 -27.61 -16.93 -14.09
C LYS A 696 -26.26 -17.65 -14.03
N GLY A 697 -25.72 -17.85 -12.83
CA GLY A 697 -24.47 -18.59 -12.63
C GLY A 697 -23.24 -17.94 -13.28
N ALA A 698 -22.51 -18.72 -14.09
CA ALA A 698 -21.37 -18.27 -14.90
C ALA A 698 -21.68 -18.27 -16.41
N GLU A 699 -22.94 -18.54 -16.77
CA GLU A 699 -23.40 -18.56 -18.16
C GLU A 699 -23.52 -17.13 -18.69
N ASN A 700 -23.20 -16.99 -19.96
CA ASN A 700 -22.97 -15.72 -20.62
C ASN A 700 -24.10 -15.34 -21.59
N LYS A 701 -25.16 -16.17 -21.65
CA LYS A 701 -26.43 -15.86 -22.31
C LYS A 701 -27.11 -14.73 -21.52
N PRO A 702 -27.52 -13.62 -22.15
CA PRO A 702 -28.33 -12.60 -21.47
C PRO A 702 -29.74 -13.14 -21.20
N ASN A 703 -30.21 -13.06 -19.96
CA ASN A 703 -31.63 -13.27 -19.64
C ASN A 703 -32.27 -11.92 -19.44
N TRP A 704 -33.34 -11.63 -20.17
CA TRP A 704 -34.02 -10.34 -20.11
C TRP A 704 -35.23 -10.45 -19.17
N LEU A 705 -35.22 -9.66 -18.09
CA LEU A 705 -36.27 -9.66 -17.08
C LEU A 705 -36.95 -8.27 -17.03
N PRO A 706 -38.29 -8.17 -17.09
CA PRO A 706 -39.01 -6.93 -16.79
C PRO A 706 -38.72 -6.45 -15.37
N MET A 707 -38.58 -5.13 -15.19
CA MET A 707 -38.30 -4.54 -13.87
C MET A 707 -39.40 -4.85 -12.84
N GLU A 708 -40.66 -4.93 -13.25
CA GLU A 708 -41.80 -5.19 -12.37
C GLU A 708 -41.82 -6.61 -11.76
N PHE A 709 -41.18 -7.60 -12.40
CA PHE A 709 -41.22 -9.00 -11.98
C PHE A 709 -39.97 -9.48 -11.23
N VAL A 710 -39.21 -8.54 -10.67
CA VAL A 710 -38.02 -8.81 -9.84
C VAL A 710 -37.99 -7.94 -8.58
N ARG A 711 -37.38 -8.48 -7.52
CA ARG A 711 -37.09 -7.75 -6.28
C ARG A 711 -35.61 -7.82 -5.94
N ILE A 712 -35.12 -6.80 -5.23
CA ILE A 712 -33.75 -6.77 -4.70
C ILE A 712 -33.60 -7.89 -3.66
N VAL A 713 -32.55 -8.71 -3.77
CA VAL A 713 -32.27 -9.71 -2.73
C VAL A 713 -31.89 -9.01 -1.43
N GLU A 714 -32.52 -9.44 -0.35
CA GLU A 714 -32.30 -8.99 1.02
C GLU A 714 -30.82 -9.02 1.46
N TRP A 715 -30.48 -8.19 2.45
CA TRP A 715 -29.19 -8.23 3.14
C TRP A 715 -27.92 -8.08 2.27
N GLN A 716 -28.04 -7.44 1.10
CA GLN A 716 -26.91 -7.02 0.28
C GLN A 716 -26.37 -5.66 0.74
N ARG A 717 -25.07 -5.56 1.06
CA ARG A 717 -24.47 -4.33 1.60
C ARG A 717 -24.46 -3.19 0.59
N ALA A 718 -24.94 -2.01 1.01
CA ALA A 718 -24.80 -0.78 0.25
C ALA A 718 -23.39 -0.20 0.48
N LEU A 719 -22.45 -0.51 -0.42
CA LEU A 719 -21.04 -0.10 -0.32
C LEU A 719 -20.73 1.29 -0.87
N LYS A 720 -21.68 1.92 -1.57
CA LYS A 720 -21.50 3.26 -2.13
C LYS A 720 -21.63 4.34 -1.05
N PRO A 721 -20.97 5.51 -1.22
CA PRO A 721 -21.18 6.66 -0.33
C PRO A 721 -22.66 7.00 -0.14
N LEU A 722 -22.95 7.49 1.06
CA LEU A 722 -24.23 8.04 1.45
C LEU A 722 -24.29 9.54 1.13
N ASP A 723 -25.46 10.04 0.76
CA ASP A 723 -25.66 11.47 0.53
C ASP A 723 -25.58 12.29 1.84
N LYS A 724 -25.82 13.60 1.80
CA LYS A 724 -25.77 14.45 3.00
C LYS A 724 -26.94 14.19 3.97
N GLN A 725 -28.12 13.83 3.47
CA GLN A 725 -29.32 13.57 4.26
C GLN A 725 -29.20 12.20 4.98
N GLN A 726 -28.86 11.15 4.24
CA GLN A 726 -28.54 9.81 4.72
C GLN A 726 -27.46 9.83 5.80
N ARG A 727 -26.35 10.55 5.57
CA ARG A 727 -25.30 10.75 6.60
C ARG A 727 -25.85 11.42 7.87
N GLY A 728 -26.79 12.36 7.73
CA GLY A 728 -27.45 13.01 8.86
C GLY A 728 -28.40 12.08 9.64
N VAL A 729 -29.06 11.12 8.99
CA VAL A 729 -29.89 10.09 9.64
C VAL A 729 -29.00 9.06 10.36
N VAL A 730 -28.00 8.49 9.65
CA VAL A 730 -27.04 7.55 10.23
C VAL A 730 -26.29 8.17 11.42
N SER A 731 -25.89 9.46 11.33
CA SER A 731 -25.24 10.15 12.46
C SER A 731 -26.16 10.17 13.69
N ARG A 732 -27.41 10.61 13.54
CA ARG A 732 -28.38 10.65 14.65
C ARG A 732 -28.62 9.27 15.27
N ASN A 733 -28.81 8.23 14.45
CA ASN A 733 -29.12 6.88 14.96
C ASN A 733 -27.89 6.12 15.52
N THR A 734 -26.66 6.59 15.27
CA THR A 734 -25.42 5.94 15.76
C THR A 734 -24.72 6.67 16.90
N ILE A 735 -25.13 7.92 17.20
CA ILE A 735 -24.74 8.66 18.40
C ILE A 735 -25.53 8.11 19.60
N ILE A 736 -24.98 7.08 20.23
CA ILE A 736 -25.57 6.41 21.40
C ILE A 736 -24.83 6.85 22.67
N LYS A 737 -25.59 7.25 23.70
CA LYS A 737 -25.08 7.65 25.04
C LYS A 737 -24.31 6.50 25.72
N PRO A 738 -23.42 6.77 26.71
CA PRO A 738 -22.60 5.75 27.36
C PRO A 738 -23.44 4.63 27.99
N GLU A 739 -24.39 4.99 28.87
CA GLU A 739 -25.37 4.08 29.48
C GLU A 739 -26.14 3.22 28.47
N GLN A 740 -26.78 3.84 27.48
CA GLN A 740 -27.49 3.11 26.41
C GLN A 740 -26.58 2.15 25.64
N ARG A 741 -25.31 2.51 25.43
CA ARG A 741 -24.32 1.62 24.79
C ARG A 741 -23.96 0.46 25.73
N TYR A 742 -23.74 0.72 27.00
CA TYR A 742 -23.43 -0.30 28.02
C TYR A 742 -24.54 -1.35 28.07
N ASN A 743 -25.78 -0.91 28.31
CA ASN A 743 -26.96 -1.77 28.41
C ASN A 743 -27.19 -2.62 27.16
N GLU A 744 -26.96 -2.06 25.97
CA GLU A 744 -27.13 -2.79 24.72
C GLU A 744 -26.00 -3.78 24.43
N ILE A 745 -24.77 -3.49 24.83
CA ILE A 745 -23.67 -4.48 24.77
C ILE A 745 -23.95 -5.63 25.74
N MET A 746 -24.36 -5.35 26.98
CA MET A 746 -24.75 -6.40 27.94
C MET A 746 -25.93 -7.25 27.44
N LYS A 747 -26.91 -6.62 26.78
CA LYS A 747 -28.01 -7.33 26.12
C LYS A 747 -27.55 -8.24 24.98
N ILE A 748 -26.57 -7.81 24.17
CA ILE A 748 -25.97 -8.64 23.11
C ILE A 748 -25.24 -9.84 23.72
N VAL A 749 -24.44 -9.61 24.75
CA VAL A 749 -23.63 -10.63 25.45
C VAL A 749 -24.54 -11.73 26.00
N ARG A 750 -25.54 -11.38 26.81
CA ARG A 750 -26.53 -12.30 27.39
C ARG A 750 -27.33 -13.06 26.32
N ASN A 751 -27.66 -12.39 25.20
CA ASN A 751 -28.38 -13.02 24.08
C ASN A 751 -27.54 -14.03 23.28
N ASN A 752 -26.21 -13.90 23.26
CA ASN A 752 -25.34 -14.85 22.57
C ASN A 752 -25.26 -16.20 23.32
N GLN A 753 -25.50 -16.21 24.64
CA GLN A 753 -25.51 -17.42 25.49
C GLN A 753 -24.27 -18.29 25.26
N PHE A 754 -23.07 -17.75 25.50
CA PHE A 754 -21.81 -18.41 25.15
C PHE A 754 -21.66 -19.81 25.79
N ASP A 755 -22.12 -19.98 27.03
CA ASP A 755 -22.16 -21.27 27.74
C ASP A 755 -23.08 -22.33 27.12
N ARG A 756 -23.88 -21.98 26.11
CA ARG A 756 -24.70 -22.91 25.33
C ARG A 756 -24.15 -23.17 23.93
N ASP A 757 -23.01 -22.57 23.57
CA ASP A 757 -22.37 -22.79 22.28
C ASP A 757 -21.67 -24.16 22.25
N PRO A 758 -22.11 -25.12 21.39
CA PRO A 758 -21.52 -26.45 21.35
C PRO A 758 -20.05 -26.43 20.91
N TYR A 759 -19.64 -25.44 20.11
CA TYR A 759 -18.28 -25.34 19.61
C TYR A 759 -17.31 -24.79 20.68
N LEU A 760 -17.78 -23.89 21.55
CA LEU A 760 -16.99 -23.43 22.70
C LEU A 760 -16.86 -24.51 23.76
N LYS A 761 -17.94 -25.28 24.01
CA LYS A 761 -17.92 -26.43 24.94
C LYS A 761 -16.90 -27.50 24.54
N GLU A 762 -16.74 -27.77 23.24
CA GLU A 762 -15.76 -28.76 22.76
C GLU A 762 -14.32 -28.46 23.21
N LEU A 763 -13.97 -27.18 23.38
CA LEU A 763 -12.68 -26.75 23.94
C LEU A 763 -12.73 -26.33 25.41
N ASN A 764 -13.86 -26.53 26.10
CA ASN A 764 -14.10 -26.03 27.45
C ASN A 764 -13.82 -24.51 27.59
N ILE A 765 -14.08 -23.74 26.53
CA ILE A 765 -13.92 -22.28 26.53
C ILE A 765 -15.13 -21.65 27.24
N HIS A 766 -14.85 -20.87 28.28
CA HIS A 766 -15.87 -20.13 29.04
C HIS A 766 -15.65 -18.62 28.88
N VAL A 767 -16.75 -17.88 28.75
CA VAL A 767 -16.77 -16.41 28.69
C VAL A 767 -17.51 -15.92 29.91
N ASP A 768 -16.88 -15.05 30.69
CA ASP A 768 -17.56 -14.33 31.76
C ASP A 768 -18.52 -13.31 31.14
N ASP A 769 -19.80 -13.67 31.04
CA ASP A 769 -20.84 -12.95 30.31
C ASP A 769 -21.78 -12.13 31.22
N LYS A 770 -21.51 -12.14 32.53
CA LYS A 770 -22.33 -11.51 33.57
C LYS A 770 -22.23 -9.99 33.54
N GLU A 771 -20.99 -9.48 33.49
CA GLU A 771 -20.64 -8.06 33.60
C GLU A 771 -19.47 -7.68 32.69
N MET A 772 -19.31 -6.38 32.43
CA MET A 772 -18.14 -5.84 31.75
C MET A 772 -16.92 -5.86 32.68
N LEU A 773 -15.72 -6.04 32.13
CA LEU A 773 -14.50 -5.98 32.93
C LEU A 773 -14.33 -4.59 33.59
N GLU A 774 -14.30 -4.58 34.92
CA GLU A 774 -13.83 -3.47 35.73
C GLU A 774 -12.29 -3.43 35.72
N ILE A 775 -11.71 -2.26 35.50
CA ILE A 775 -10.25 -2.06 35.45
C ILE A 775 -9.84 -0.73 36.11
N LYS A 776 -8.61 -0.71 36.62
CA LYS A 776 -7.99 0.50 37.19
C LYS A 776 -7.51 1.43 36.07
N ALA A 777 -7.77 2.72 36.24
CA ALA A 777 -7.34 3.79 35.35
C ALA A 777 -6.84 5.00 36.16
N ARG A 778 -6.25 6.00 35.51
CA ARG A 778 -5.81 7.26 36.14
C ARG A 778 -6.32 8.46 35.34
N VAL A 779 -6.63 9.58 35.99
CA VAL A 779 -6.96 10.85 35.34
C VAL A 779 -5.76 11.81 35.47
N LEU A 780 -5.10 12.08 34.36
CA LEU A 780 -3.93 12.96 34.30
C LEU A 780 -4.31 14.43 34.47
N ALA A 781 -3.43 15.22 35.10
CA ALA A 781 -3.62 16.65 35.23
C ALA A 781 -3.48 17.36 33.87
N PRO A 782 -4.40 18.29 33.52
CA PRO A 782 -4.29 19.08 32.29
C PRO A 782 -3.19 20.15 32.41
N PRO A 783 -2.68 20.68 31.29
CA PRO A 783 -1.68 21.74 31.29
C PRO A 783 -2.27 23.08 31.74
N LYS A 784 -1.39 23.95 32.25
CA LYS A 784 -1.65 25.40 32.40
C LYS A 784 -1.31 26.08 31.07
N ILE A 785 -2.22 26.89 30.53
CA ILE A 785 -2.06 27.54 29.21
C ILE A 785 -1.83 29.03 29.41
N ARG A 786 -0.74 29.56 28.83
CA ARG A 786 -0.34 30.96 28.96
C ARG A 786 -0.81 31.78 27.76
N TYR A 787 -1.44 32.91 28.07
CA TYR A 787 -1.97 33.93 27.16
C TYR A 787 -1.38 35.30 27.52
N ARG A 788 -1.63 36.32 26.70
CA ARG A 788 -1.15 37.69 26.94
C ARG A 788 -2.23 38.52 27.62
N SER A 789 -1.92 39.14 28.75
CA SER A 789 -2.81 40.05 29.48
C SER A 789 -3.18 41.28 28.62
N ARG A 790 -4.35 41.87 28.87
CA ARG A 790 -4.79 43.13 28.22
C ARG A 790 -4.11 44.38 28.80
N GLY A 791 -3.52 44.29 29.99
CA GLY A 791 -2.70 45.34 30.61
C GLY A 791 -1.26 45.24 30.11
N GLN A 792 -0.43 44.53 30.88
CA GLN A 792 0.88 44.02 30.45
C GLN A 792 1.14 42.64 31.08
N GLY A 793 2.04 41.84 30.50
CA GLY A 793 2.46 40.54 31.04
C GLY A 793 1.69 39.30 30.54
N GLU A 794 2.08 38.13 31.05
CA GLU A 794 1.45 36.83 30.78
C GLU A 794 0.38 36.49 31.82
N VAL A 795 -0.63 35.72 31.41
CA VAL A 795 -1.72 35.23 32.28
C VAL A 795 -2.00 33.75 32.01
N ILE A 796 -2.38 33.01 33.06
CA ILE A 796 -2.66 31.56 32.98
C ILE A 796 -4.17 31.33 32.92
N GLU A 797 -4.64 30.75 31.82
CA GLU A 797 -6.00 30.20 31.72
C GLU A 797 -5.98 28.74 32.22
N SER A 798 -7.01 28.35 32.97
CA SER A 798 -7.16 27.00 33.52
C SER A 798 -8.04 26.11 32.66
N VAL A 799 -7.64 24.85 32.49
CA VAL A 799 -8.39 23.85 31.73
C VAL A 799 -9.29 23.06 32.68
N ASN A 800 -10.59 23.10 32.46
CA ASN A 800 -11.58 22.33 33.22
C ASN A 800 -12.30 21.34 32.28
N CYS A 801 -12.31 20.05 32.65
CA CYS A 801 -12.92 18.97 31.86
C CYS A 801 -12.54 19.01 30.37
N GLY A 802 -11.26 19.26 30.07
CA GLY A 802 -10.73 19.35 28.70
C GLY A 802 -11.22 20.56 27.89
N LYS A 803 -11.67 21.65 28.53
CA LYS A 803 -12.09 22.90 27.88
C LYS A 803 -11.56 24.11 28.65
N TRP A 804 -11.36 25.23 27.95
CA TRP A 804 -11.12 26.54 28.55
C TRP A 804 -11.82 27.64 27.73
N ARG A 805 -11.77 28.87 28.20
CA ARG A 805 -12.19 30.08 27.47
C ARG A 805 -10.99 31.01 27.35
N ILE A 806 -11.02 31.91 26.37
CA ILE A 806 -10.00 32.95 26.22
C ILE A 806 -10.60 34.24 26.78
N GLN A 807 -10.15 34.67 27.96
CA GLN A 807 -10.58 35.95 28.53
C GLN A 807 -9.65 37.10 28.07
N ASN A 808 -8.43 36.73 27.70
CA ASN A 808 -7.29 37.61 27.44
C ASN A 808 -6.91 37.63 25.94
N TRP A 809 -5.78 38.23 25.57
CA TRP A 809 -5.32 38.24 24.18
C TRP A 809 -4.52 36.98 23.83
N PHE A 810 -4.48 36.65 22.54
CA PHE A 810 -3.55 35.62 22.05
C PHE A 810 -2.10 35.96 22.43
N TYR A 811 -1.32 34.91 22.70
CA TYR A 811 0.07 35.03 23.16
C TYR A 811 0.94 35.85 22.20
N THR A 812 0.84 35.61 20.89
CA THR A 812 1.30 36.55 19.86
C THR A 812 0.19 36.85 18.84
N THR A 813 0.29 38.03 18.22
CA THR A 813 -0.68 38.60 17.27
C THR A 813 0.05 39.50 16.28
N SER A 814 -0.26 39.41 14.99
CA SER A 814 0.33 40.26 13.95
C SER A 814 -0.52 41.50 13.63
N LYS A 815 0.12 42.51 13.03
CA LYS A 815 -0.57 43.65 12.42
C LYS A 815 -1.05 43.28 11.00
N ILE A 816 -2.33 43.48 10.75
CA ILE A 816 -3.00 43.24 9.48
C ILE A 816 -3.29 44.61 8.84
N ASN A 817 -2.40 45.05 7.95
CA ASN A 817 -2.48 46.34 7.26
C ASN A 817 -3.38 46.27 6.01
N SER A 818 -3.23 45.20 5.22
CA SER A 818 -3.97 44.98 3.96
C SER A 818 -4.67 43.63 4.00
N TRP A 819 -5.99 43.63 3.84
CA TRP A 819 -6.85 42.44 3.88
C TRP A 819 -8.22 42.77 3.27
N GLY A 820 -9.02 41.75 2.98
CA GLY A 820 -10.39 42.00 2.51
C GLY A 820 -11.33 40.80 2.54
N MET A 821 -12.58 41.07 2.16
CA MET A 821 -13.67 40.10 2.08
C MET A 821 -14.10 39.87 0.62
N ILE A 822 -14.23 38.60 0.23
CA ILE A 822 -14.70 38.21 -1.11
C ILE A 822 -15.91 37.30 -0.92
N TYR A 823 -17.05 37.66 -1.52
CA TYR A 823 -18.26 36.84 -1.57
C TYR A 823 -18.35 36.14 -2.93
N PHE A 824 -18.44 34.81 -2.91
CA PHE A 824 -18.74 33.98 -4.06
C PHE A 824 -20.13 33.35 -3.91
N GLY A 825 -21.05 33.75 -4.76
CA GLY A 825 -22.43 33.25 -4.77
C GLY A 825 -23.25 33.85 -5.91
N ASP A 826 -24.56 33.58 -5.90
CA ASP A 826 -25.52 34.31 -6.73
C ASP A 826 -25.64 35.76 -6.20
N THR A 827 -26.10 36.69 -7.06
CA THR A 827 -26.31 38.10 -6.69
C THR A 827 -27.09 38.20 -5.37
N PRO A 828 -26.56 38.91 -4.36
CA PRO A 828 -27.24 39.09 -3.08
C PRO A 828 -28.66 39.65 -3.25
N ASN A 829 -29.54 39.26 -2.33
CA ASN A 829 -30.77 40.00 -2.03
C ASN A 829 -30.55 40.78 -0.72
N SER A 830 -31.47 41.69 -0.39
CA SER A 830 -31.36 42.55 0.81
C SER A 830 -30.94 41.80 2.08
N ARG A 831 -31.60 40.68 2.41
CA ARG A 831 -31.25 39.84 3.56
C ARG A 831 -29.79 39.33 3.55
N ILE A 832 -29.25 38.98 2.37
CA ILE A 832 -27.85 38.59 2.22
C ILE A 832 -26.96 39.82 2.41
N GLU A 833 -27.31 40.97 1.82
CA GLU A 833 -26.57 42.23 1.95
C GLU A 833 -26.52 42.73 3.40
N ASP A 834 -27.63 42.67 4.13
CA ASP A 834 -27.71 42.99 5.57
C ASP A 834 -26.74 42.11 6.38
N THR A 835 -26.77 40.80 6.14
CA THR A 835 -25.91 39.81 6.82
C THR A 835 -24.43 40.04 6.52
N LEU A 836 -24.10 40.33 5.26
CA LEU A 836 -22.73 40.64 4.84
C LEU A 836 -22.24 41.96 5.43
N SER A 837 -23.10 42.99 5.46
CA SER A 837 -22.79 44.32 5.97
C SER A 837 -22.58 44.31 7.49
N GLU A 838 -23.46 43.64 8.26
CA GLU A 838 -23.26 43.49 9.70
C GLU A 838 -21.96 42.72 10.00
N PHE A 839 -21.66 41.66 9.24
CA PHE A 839 -20.42 40.91 9.40
C PHE A 839 -19.18 41.74 9.05
N GLN A 840 -19.20 42.47 7.93
CA GLN A 840 -18.16 43.40 7.51
C GLN A 840 -17.88 44.46 8.58
N ASN A 841 -18.93 45.08 9.13
CA ASN A 841 -18.79 46.14 10.12
C ASN A 841 -18.29 45.63 11.48
N ARG A 842 -18.73 44.45 11.93
CA ARG A 842 -18.38 43.92 13.26
C ARG A 842 -17.08 43.12 13.30
N LEU A 843 -16.64 42.52 12.19
CA LEU A 843 -15.46 41.66 12.16
C LEU A 843 -14.15 42.35 12.63
N PRO A 844 -13.83 43.60 12.23
CA PRO A 844 -12.60 44.27 12.68
C PRO A 844 -12.52 44.39 14.21
N ASP A 845 -13.61 44.79 14.87
CA ASP A 845 -13.65 44.96 16.33
C ASP A 845 -13.60 43.63 17.08
N LEU A 846 -14.26 42.60 16.57
CA LEU A 846 -14.20 41.25 17.15
C LEU A 846 -12.79 40.65 17.02
N LEU A 847 -12.04 40.99 15.97
CA LEU A 847 -10.62 40.64 15.86
C LEU A 847 -9.76 41.48 16.82
N ARG A 848 -10.00 42.78 16.99
CA ARG A 848 -9.30 43.62 17.99
C ARG A 848 -9.46 43.08 19.42
N ARG A 849 -10.65 42.57 19.78
CA ARG A 849 -10.88 41.91 21.08
C ARG A 849 -9.98 40.68 21.31
N SER A 850 -9.54 40.01 20.25
CA SER A 850 -8.57 38.89 20.30
C SER A 850 -7.09 39.35 20.38
N GLY A 851 -6.83 40.66 20.24
CA GLY A 851 -5.50 41.27 20.29
C GLY A 851 -4.90 41.64 18.93
N PHE A 852 -5.64 41.51 17.83
CA PHE A 852 -5.15 41.92 16.50
C PHE A 852 -5.11 43.45 16.35
N VAL A 853 -4.09 43.95 15.66
CA VAL A 853 -4.03 45.34 15.16
C VAL A 853 -4.44 45.31 13.68
N ILE A 854 -5.65 45.76 13.36
CA ILE A 854 -6.27 45.60 12.04
C ILE A 854 -6.85 46.92 11.53
N ASN A 855 -6.68 47.21 10.24
CA ASN A 855 -7.30 48.37 9.57
C ASN A 855 -8.83 48.20 9.51
N THR A 856 -9.58 49.30 9.71
CA THR A 856 -11.05 49.37 9.54
C THR A 856 -11.48 49.36 8.08
N GLU A 857 -10.68 49.89 7.16
CA GLU A 857 -11.03 49.90 5.74
C GLU A 857 -11.04 48.47 5.19
N LEU A 858 -12.24 48.00 4.86
CA LEU A 858 -12.51 46.63 4.46
C LEU A 858 -13.19 46.61 3.10
N LEU A 859 -12.44 46.22 2.07
CA LEU A 859 -12.96 45.95 0.73
C LEU A 859 -13.81 44.67 0.77
N LEU A 860 -15.11 44.81 0.53
CA LEU A 860 -16.01 43.70 0.20
C LEU A 860 -16.17 43.63 -1.32
N THR A 861 -15.78 42.51 -1.94
CA THR A 861 -15.96 42.27 -3.37
C THR A 861 -16.97 41.15 -3.60
N ILE A 862 -18.05 41.44 -4.32
CA ILE A 862 -19.08 40.47 -4.74
C ILE A 862 -18.71 39.94 -6.13
N LYS A 863 -18.65 38.60 -6.29
CA LYS A 863 -18.23 37.92 -7.52
C LYS A 863 -19.05 36.66 -7.79
N SER A 864 -19.17 36.29 -9.06
CA SER A 864 -19.80 35.03 -9.44
C SER A 864 -18.92 33.83 -9.04
N SER A 865 -19.52 32.65 -8.96
CA SER A 865 -18.83 31.40 -8.60
C SER A 865 -18.12 30.71 -9.80
N LEU A 866 -17.84 31.44 -10.89
CA LEU A 866 -17.16 30.90 -12.08
C LEU A 866 -15.64 30.77 -11.86
N ASP A 867 -15.06 29.73 -12.46
CA ASP A 867 -13.67 29.31 -12.20
C ASP A 867 -12.63 30.43 -12.49
N ASN A 868 -12.68 30.99 -13.70
CA ASN A 868 -11.81 32.10 -14.12
C ASN A 868 -11.98 33.35 -13.23
N GLU A 869 -13.18 33.61 -12.72
CA GLU A 869 -13.46 34.77 -11.88
C GLU A 869 -12.90 34.58 -10.46
N ILE A 870 -12.97 33.35 -9.92
CA ILE A 870 -12.31 32.98 -8.66
C ILE A 870 -10.80 33.18 -8.80
N TYR A 871 -10.17 32.68 -9.87
CA TYR A 871 -8.73 32.85 -10.10
C TYR A 871 -8.32 34.32 -10.18
N ASN A 872 -8.97 35.10 -11.04
CA ASN A 872 -8.62 36.51 -11.26
C ASN A 872 -8.83 37.35 -9.98
N THR A 873 -9.93 37.14 -9.26
CA THR A 873 -10.21 37.89 -8.01
C THR A 873 -9.15 37.61 -6.93
N LEU A 874 -8.70 36.35 -6.78
CA LEU A 874 -7.64 36.00 -5.84
C LEU A 874 -6.27 36.55 -6.29
N LEU A 875 -6.01 36.60 -7.60
CA LEU A 875 -4.79 37.17 -8.15
C LEU A 875 -4.73 38.69 -7.92
N ASP A 876 -5.85 39.39 -8.08
CA ASP A 876 -5.94 40.84 -7.85
C ASP A 876 -5.81 41.18 -6.35
N ALA A 877 -6.41 40.40 -5.45
CA ALA A 877 -6.16 40.51 -4.01
C ALA A 877 -4.67 40.31 -3.66
N SER A 878 -3.99 39.37 -4.31
CA SER A 878 -2.54 39.18 -4.14
C SER A 878 -1.71 40.33 -4.74
N ARG A 879 -2.13 40.94 -5.85
CA ARG A 879 -1.49 42.13 -6.44
C ARG A 879 -1.60 43.34 -5.52
N GLN A 880 -2.74 43.48 -4.84
CA GLN A 880 -2.98 44.47 -3.76
C GLN A 880 -2.25 44.15 -2.44
N ARG A 881 -1.40 43.10 -2.42
CA ARG A 881 -0.62 42.66 -1.25
C ARG A 881 -1.46 42.37 -0.01
N TRP A 882 -2.67 41.81 -0.19
CA TRP A 882 -3.49 41.38 0.93
C TRP A 882 -2.77 40.28 1.73
N GLN A 883 -2.65 40.47 3.04
CA GLN A 883 -2.11 39.48 3.98
C GLN A 883 -3.12 38.37 4.29
N LEU A 884 -4.42 38.65 4.13
CA LEU A 884 -5.51 37.73 4.41
C LEU A 884 -6.71 38.04 3.51
N ALA A 885 -7.31 36.99 2.94
CA ALA A 885 -8.62 37.07 2.29
C ALA A 885 -9.66 36.21 3.05
N ILE A 886 -10.75 36.85 3.49
CA ILE A 886 -11.93 36.19 4.06
C ILE A 886 -12.87 35.84 2.91
N ILE A 887 -13.10 34.54 2.69
CA ILE A 887 -13.86 34.05 1.52
C ILE A 887 -15.23 33.55 1.97
N ILE A 888 -16.30 34.32 1.70
CA ILE A 888 -17.67 33.93 2.00
C ILE A 888 -18.24 33.15 0.82
N ILE A 889 -18.74 31.94 1.08
CA ILE A 889 -19.27 31.05 0.04
C ILE A 889 -20.76 30.84 0.27
N ASN A 890 -21.57 31.28 -0.70
CA ASN A 890 -23.03 31.10 -0.77
C ASN A 890 -23.43 30.53 -2.13
N SER A 891 -23.03 29.29 -2.40
CA SER A 891 -23.30 28.61 -3.67
C SER A 891 -23.93 27.24 -3.45
N ARG A 892 -24.84 26.85 -4.35
CA ARG A 892 -25.35 25.47 -4.46
C ARG A 892 -24.20 24.46 -4.57
N ASN A 893 -23.10 24.88 -5.20
CA ASN A 893 -21.87 24.11 -5.40
C ASN A 893 -20.73 24.56 -4.46
N SER A 894 -21.05 24.94 -3.21
CA SER A 894 -20.06 25.47 -2.24
C SER A 894 -18.79 24.62 -2.03
N GLU A 895 -18.84 23.30 -2.20
CA GLU A 895 -17.67 22.42 -2.16
C GLU A 895 -16.72 22.63 -3.35
N ILE A 896 -17.27 22.85 -4.56
CA ILE A 896 -16.50 23.16 -5.77
C ILE A 896 -15.77 24.51 -5.62
N VAL A 897 -16.50 25.55 -5.19
CA VAL A 897 -15.94 26.89 -4.96
C VAL A 897 -14.84 26.86 -3.90
N TYR A 898 -15.07 26.16 -2.78
CA TYR A 898 -14.06 25.97 -1.74
C TYR A 898 -12.79 25.31 -2.29
N ASN A 899 -12.94 24.28 -3.14
CA ASN A 899 -11.82 23.55 -3.70
C ASN A 899 -11.00 24.42 -4.67
N LEU A 900 -11.66 25.14 -5.58
CA LEU A 900 -11.01 26.07 -6.53
C LEU A 900 -10.26 27.20 -5.82
N VAL A 901 -10.89 27.82 -4.81
CA VAL A 901 -10.26 28.82 -3.96
C VAL A 901 -8.99 28.27 -3.32
N LYS A 902 -9.04 27.06 -2.76
CA LYS A 902 -7.87 26.45 -2.11
C LYS A 902 -6.79 26.03 -3.08
N LYS A 903 -7.14 25.51 -4.26
CA LYS A 903 -6.19 25.24 -5.36
C LYS A 903 -5.42 26.51 -5.71
N TYR A 904 -6.10 27.56 -6.16
CA TYR A 904 -5.42 28.76 -6.66
C TYR A 904 -4.67 29.53 -5.58
N ALA A 905 -5.31 29.77 -4.43
CA ALA A 905 -4.69 30.51 -3.34
C ALA A 905 -3.42 29.81 -2.80
N ASN A 906 -3.43 28.47 -2.71
CA ASN A 906 -2.34 27.74 -2.09
C ASN A 906 -1.23 27.24 -3.03
N THR A 907 -1.50 27.04 -4.33
CA THR A 907 -0.49 26.50 -5.28
C THR A 907 -0.03 27.47 -6.35
N LYS A 908 -0.85 28.46 -6.74
CA LYS A 908 -0.53 29.39 -7.85
C LYS A 908 -0.25 30.83 -7.44
N ILE A 909 -0.79 31.26 -6.30
CA ILE A 909 -0.85 32.69 -5.91
C ILE A 909 -0.08 32.98 -4.62
N GLY A 910 -0.16 32.08 -3.63
CA GLY A 910 0.40 32.28 -2.30
C GLY A 910 -0.37 33.30 -1.47
N LEU A 911 -1.70 33.18 -1.46
CA LEU A 911 -2.60 34.07 -0.71
C LEU A 911 -3.24 33.32 0.47
N MET A 912 -3.06 33.83 1.69
CA MET A 912 -3.64 33.20 2.87
C MET A 912 -5.17 33.42 2.92
N THR A 913 -5.93 32.33 2.98
CA THR A 913 -7.40 32.34 2.83
C THR A 913 -8.14 31.68 4.00
N GLN A 914 -9.16 32.36 4.52
CA GLN A 914 -10.09 31.84 5.52
C GLN A 914 -11.52 31.81 4.98
N CYS A 915 -12.00 30.62 4.62
CA CYS A 915 -13.35 30.44 4.06
C CYS A 915 -14.43 30.39 5.15
N VAL A 916 -15.57 31.02 4.89
CA VAL A 916 -16.76 31.08 5.75
C VAL A 916 -17.97 30.62 4.92
N ASN A 917 -18.75 29.67 5.44
CA ASN A 917 -19.99 29.26 4.78
C ASN A 917 -21.10 30.25 5.15
N PHE A 918 -21.76 30.86 4.16
CA PHE A 918 -22.76 31.90 4.41
C PHE A 918 -23.92 31.41 5.29
N GLN A 919 -24.45 30.21 5.04
CA GLN A 919 -25.52 29.63 5.88
C GLN A 919 -25.05 29.28 7.31
N ALA A 920 -23.75 29.17 7.55
CA ALA A 920 -23.21 28.99 8.90
C ALA A 920 -23.03 30.34 9.60
N LEU A 921 -22.61 31.38 8.87
CA LEU A 921 -22.57 32.76 9.36
C LEU A 921 -23.98 33.22 9.77
N GLU A 922 -24.94 33.16 8.84
CA GLU A 922 -26.34 33.58 9.05
C GLU A 922 -26.97 32.93 10.29
N ARG A 923 -26.84 31.60 10.44
CA ARG A 923 -27.36 30.86 11.60
C ARG A 923 -26.69 31.22 12.93
N ASN A 924 -25.53 31.87 12.92
CA ASN A 924 -24.77 32.26 14.10
C ASN A 924 -24.68 33.79 14.31
N MET A 925 -25.42 34.62 13.57
CA MET A 925 -25.39 36.08 13.74
C MET A 925 -25.74 36.52 15.18
N SER A 926 -26.74 35.89 15.80
CA SER A 926 -27.08 36.11 17.22
C SER A 926 -26.00 35.68 18.22
N LYS A 927 -24.97 34.95 17.76
CA LYS A 927 -23.81 34.49 18.55
C LYS A 927 -22.50 34.84 17.84
N LEU A 928 -22.49 35.93 17.08
CA LEU A 928 -21.39 36.28 16.18
C LEU A 928 -20.04 36.38 16.89
N GLU A 929 -20.03 36.88 18.13
CA GLU A 929 -18.79 37.03 18.91
C GLU A 929 -18.09 35.68 19.15
N MET A 930 -18.84 34.67 19.62
CA MET A 930 -18.33 33.30 19.78
C MET A 930 -17.96 32.67 18.43
N TYR A 931 -18.70 32.97 17.36
CA TYR A 931 -18.39 32.45 16.03
C TYR A 931 -17.05 33.01 15.51
N VAL A 932 -16.84 34.31 15.67
CA VAL A 932 -15.60 35.00 15.29
C VAL A 932 -14.44 34.60 16.22
N GLU A 933 -14.63 34.37 17.52
CA GLU A 933 -13.58 33.86 18.43
C GLU A 933 -13.00 32.51 17.95
N ASN A 934 -13.82 31.63 17.36
CA ASN A 934 -13.35 30.37 16.78
C ASN A 934 -12.68 30.56 15.41
N ILE A 935 -13.06 31.58 14.65
CA ILE A 935 -12.43 31.94 13.37
C ILE A 935 -11.09 32.67 13.60
N SER A 936 -11.01 33.55 14.60
CA SER A 936 -9.84 34.36 14.92
C SER A 936 -8.66 33.50 15.36
N GLN A 937 -8.91 32.43 16.13
CA GLN A 937 -7.93 31.38 16.47
C GLN A 937 -7.27 30.77 15.22
N LYS A 938 -8.05 30.51 14.17
CA LYS A 938 -7.54 29.97 12.90
C LYS A 938 -6.79 31.00 12.07
N ILE A 939 -7.27 32.25 12.05
CA ILE A 939 -6.60 33.36 11.36
C ILE A 939 -5.22 33.60 11.99
N ASN A 940 -5.12 33.60 13.31
CA ASN A 940 -3.88 33.89 14.03
C ASN A 940 -2.77 32.88 13.69
N GLY A 941 -3.07 31.58 13.77
CA GLY A 941 -2.15 30.50 13.40
C GLY A 941 -1.76 30.50 11.92
N LYS A 942 -2.69 30.86 11.02
CA LYS A 942 -2.42 31.04 9.58
C LYS A 942 -1.46 32.19 9.28
N LEU A 943 -1.48 33.24 10.10
CA LEU A 943 -0.57 34.38 10.00
C LEU A 943 0.73 34.17 10.79
N GLY A 944 1.06 32.92 11.18
CA GLY A 944 2.30 32.57 11.87
C GLY A 944 2.34 32.94 13.37
N ASN A 945 1.20 33.28 13.98
CA ASN A 945 1.12 33.72 15.38
C ASN A 945 0.57 32.62 16.30
N ILE A 946 0.84 32.72 17.60
CA ILE A 946 0.54 31.69 18.60
C ILE A 946 -0.66 32.11 19.46
N ASN A 947 -1.66 31.24 19.57
CA ASN A 947 -2.87 31.51 20.36
C ASN A 947 -2.57 31.47 21.86
N GLY A 948 -1.98 30.39 22.37
CA GLY A 948 -1.57 30.22 23.76
C GLY A 948 -0.42 29.22 23.84
N VAL A 949 0.39 29.31 24.89
CA VAL A 949 1.62 28.51 25.05
C VAL A 949 1.52 27.58 26.27
N ILE A 950 1.95 26.33 26.10
CA ILE A 950 2.14 25.35 27.17
C ILE A 950 3.64 25.12 27.34
N ASN A 951 4.13 25.05 28.58
CA ASN A 951 5.52 24.63 28.84
C ASN A 951 5.65 23.12 28.69
N ILE A 952 5.71 22.60 27.46
CA ILE A 952 5.70 21.15 27.20
C ILE A 952 6.83 20.41 27.93
N LYS A 953 8.00 21.05 28.11
CA LYS A 953 9.14 20.45 28.83
C LYS A 953 8.76 20.03 30.26
N SER A 954 7.94 20.80 30.98
CA SER A 954 7.55 20.46 32.35
C SER A 954 6.56 19.30 32.47
N ALA A 955 6.15 18.66 31.37
CA ALA A 955 5.49 17.35 31.42
C ALA A 955 6.48 16.22 31.78
N LEU A 956 7.75 16.41 31.44
CA LEU A 956 8.80 15.40 31.45
C LEU A 956 9.61 15.45 32.74
N SER A 957 9.83 14.29 33.35
CA SER A 957 10.66 14.12 34.55
C SER A 957 12.15 14.40 34.30
N ARG A 958 12.63 14.14 33.07
CA ARG A 958 14.05 14.14 32.68
C ARG A 958 14.33 15.04 31.47
N SER A 959 13.83 16.28 31.46
CA SER A 959 14.17 17.28 30.43
C SER A 959 15.22 18.29 30.91
N SER A 960 16.22 18.57 30.08
CA SER A 960 17.17 19.66 30.30
C SER A 960 16.65 21.00 29.72
N ARG A 961 17.27 22.12 30.12
CA ARG A 961 17.03 23.42 29.46
C ARG A 961 17.50 23.43 28.00
N GLU A 962 18.56 22.68 27.71
CA GLU A 962 19.20 22.56 26.40
C GLU A 962 18.44 21.64 25.42
N ASP A 963 17.53 20.80 25.91
CA ASP A 963 16.75 19.88 25.07
C ASP A 963 15.90 20.66 24.04
N LEU A 964 16.15 20.41 22.77
CA LEU A 964 15.38 20.95 21.66
C LEU A 964 14.51 19.83 21.09
N PHE A 965 13.22 19.89 21.43
CA PHE A 965 12.21 18.95 20.98
C PHE A 965 11.61 19.38 19.65
N MET A 966 11.44 18.43 18.73
CA MET A 966 10.63 18.61 17.53
C MET A 966 9.57 17.51 17.45
N PHE A 967 8.31 17.93 17.29
CA PHE A 967 7.15 17.04 17.25
C PHE A 967 6.68 16.86 15.81
N PHE A 968 6.56 15.60 15.39
CA PHE A 968 6.04 15.22 14.09
C PHE A 968 4.68 14.52 14.23
N GLY A 969 3.84 14.71 13.23
CA GLY A 969 2.59 13.97 13.04
C GLY A 969 2.48 13.48 11.61
N ALA A 970 1.98 12.27 11.40
CA ALA A 970 1.84 11.69 10.06
C ALA A 970 0.57 10.83 9.90
N ASP A 971 -0.18 11.09 8.83
CA ASP A 971 -1.43 10.41 8.47
C ASP A 971 -1.46 10.08 6.97
N VAL A 972 -2.21 9.03 6.59
CA VAL A 972 -2.42 8.61 5.21
C VAL A 972 -3.91 8.46 4.92
N THR A 973 -4.45 9.35 4.07
CA THR A 973 -5.87 9.33 3.72
C THR A 973 -6.11 8.66 2.36
N HIS A 974 -6.75 7.49 2.36
CA HIS A 974 -7.09 6.74 1.13
C HIS A 974 -8.36 7.26 0.42
N SER A 975 -8.42 7.04 -0.89
CA SER A 975 -9.63 7.12 -1.71
C SER A 975 -10.54 5.89 -1.53
N THR A 976 -11.72 5.87 -2.16
CA THR A 976 -12.57 4.68 -2.18
C THR A 976 -12.03 3.62 -3.14
N CYS A 977 -12.13 2.33 -2.81
CA CYS A 977 -11.71 1.21 -3.70
C CYS A 977 -12.29 1.23 -5.14
N SER A 978 -13.33 2.02 -5.41
CA SER A 978 -13.98 2.16 -6.72
C SER A 978 -13.46 3.33 -7.56
N SER A 979 -12.37 3.97 -7.16
CA SER A 979 -11.90 5.23 -7.73
C SER A 979 -10.37 5.24 -7.79
N ASP A 980 -9.79 5.48 -8.96
CA ASP A 980 -8.35 5.32 -9.23
C ASP A 980 -7.43 6.40 -8.62
N TYR A 981 -7.97 7.26 -7.73
CA TYR A 981 -7.22 8.30 -7.03
C TYR A 981 -6.16 7.72 -6.07
N PRO A 982 -4.97 8.34 -5.95
CA PRO A 982 -3.92 7.90 -5.04
C PRO A 982 -4.31 8.05 -3.57
N SER A 983 -3.54 7.38 -2.70
CA SER A 983 -3.53 7.73 -1.28
C SER A 983 -2.73 9.02 -1.08
N ILE A 984 -3.13 9.86 -0.14
CA ILE A 984 -2.41 11.10 0.21
C ILE A 984 -1.75 10.88 1.57
N ALA A 985 -0.42 10.94 1.63
CA ALA A 985 0.36 10.93 2.85
C ALA A 985 0.74 12.37 3.24
N ALA A 986 0.48 12.77 4.47
CA ALA A 986 0.90 14.06 5.01
C ALA A 986 1.78 13.86 6.23
N VAL A 987 2.83 14.66 6.32
CA VAL A 987 3.73 14.73 7.47
C VAL A 987 3.84 16.19 7.87
N VAL A 988 3.64 16.47 9.16
CA VAL A 988 3.84 17.80 9.75
C VAL A 988 4.97 17.75 10.76
N GLY A 989 5.66 18.87 10.94
CA GLY A 989 6.70 19.04 11.94
C GLY A 989 6.54 20.39 12.64
N SER A 990 6.67 20.43 13.96
CA SER A 990 6.72 21.70 14.70
C SER A 990 7.93 22.50 14.22
N ARG A 991 7.77 23.77 13.83
CA ARG A 991 8.85 24.61 13.28
C ARG A 991 9.46 25.59 14.28
N ASP A 992 8.86 25.76 15.46
CA ASP A 992 9.24 26.78 16.44
C ASP A 992 9.59 26.19 17.82
N LEU A 993 10.30 26.96 18.64
CA LEU A 993 10.77 26.58 19.98
C LEU A 993 9.67 26.41 21.03
N THR A 994 8.47 26.97 20.80
CA THR A 994 7.30 26.75 21.67
C THR A 994 6.50 25.51 21.27
N ASN A 995 6.83 24.92 20.11
CA ASN A 995 6.18 23.75 19.50
C ASN A 995 4.67 23.93 19.21
N ASN A 996 4.22 25.15 18.95
CA ASN A 996 2.82 25.46 18.62
C ASN A 996 2.60 25.67 17.11
N LEU A 997 3.62 26.11 16.37
CA LEU A 997 3.56 26.34 14.92
C LEU A 997 4.09 25.11 14.18
N TYR A 998 3.39 24.70 13.11
CA TYR A 998 3.72 23.50 12.33
C TYR A 998 3.80 23.81 10.84
N ALA A 999 4.84 23.31 10.18
CA ALA A 999 4.88 23.23 8.72
C ALA A 999 4.38 21.85 8.27
N ALA A 1000 3.86 21.77 7.04
CA ALA A 1000 3.36 20.53 6.45
C ALA A 1000 4.04 20.22 5.13
N ARG A 1001 4.27 18.93 4.86
CA ARG A 1001 4.60 18.38 3.55
C ARG A 1001 3.59 17.30 3.21
N VAL A 1002 3.22 17.20 1.93
CA VAL A 1002 2.21 16.24 1.46
C VAL A 1002 2.66 15.57 0.18
N CYS A 1003 2.43 14.26 0.08
CA CYS A 1003 2.80 13.44 -1.06
C CYS A 1003 1.63 12.54 -1.50
N GLU A 1004 1.43 12.45 -2.81
CA GLU A 1004 0.59 11.43 -3.42
C GLU A 1004 1.35 10.12 -3.54
N GLN A 1005 0.72 9.00 -3.19
CA GLN A 1005 1.29 7.67 -3.39
C GLN A 1005 0.29 6.72 -4.05
N TYR A 1006 0.66 6.21 -5.23
CA TYR A 1006 -0.21 5.43 -6.10
C TYR A 1006 -0.07 3.92 -5.81
N PRO A 1007 -1.15 3.20 -5.44
CA PRO A 1007 -1.06 1.77 -5.14
C PRO A 1007 -0.81 0.94 -6.41
N LYS A 1008 -0.01 -0.14 -6.30
CA LYS A 1008 0.21 -1.08 -7.42
C LYS A 1008 -1.14 -1.66 -7.91
N LYS A 1009 -1.31 -1.80 -9.24
CA LYS A 1009 -2.55 -2.28 -9.89
C LYS A 1009 -3.13 -3.51 -9.18
N GLY A 1010 -4.34 -3.37 -8.62
CA GLY A 1010 -5.04 -4.42 -7.86
C GLY A 1010 -5.01 -4.27 -6.33
N ARG A 1011 -4.36 -3.24 -5.78
CA ARG A 1011 -4.54 -2.79 -4.39
C ARG A 1011 -5.31 -1.47 -4.36
N CYS A 1012 -6.20 -1.28 -3.39
CA CYS A 1012 -6.94 -0.02 -3.25
C CYS A 1012 -6.15 1.09 -2.53
N SER A 1013 -5.13 0.74 -1.75
CA SER A 1013 -4.45 1.67 -0.85
C SER A 1013 -3.00 1.28 -0.57
N LEU A 1014 -2.24 2.25 -0.09
CA LEU A 1014 -0.88 2.10 0.40
C LEU A 1014 -0.75 2.87 1.71
N GLU A 1015 -0.44 2.18 2.80
CA GLU A 1015 -0.36 2.76 4.17
C GLU A 1015 1.06 3.24 4.54
N ILE A 1016 2.10 2.57 4.04
CA ILE A 1016 3.49 2.97 4.32
C ILE A 1016 3.80 4.26 3.55
N ILE A 1017 4.31 5.28 4.24
CA ILE A 1017 4.66 6.57 3.64
C ILE A 1017 5.93 6.41 2.81
N LYS A 1018 5.85 6.72 1.50
CA LYS A 1018 6.95 6.48 0.57
C LYS A 1018 8.05 7.55 0.60
N GLU A 1019 7.68 8.83 0.56
CA GLU A 1019 8.63 9.97 0.57
C GLU A 1019 8.95 10.49 1.99
N LEU A 1020 8.85 9.64 3.01
CA LEU A 1020 8.98 10.08 4.42
C LEU A 1020 10.33 10.73 4.73
N ASP A 1021 11.41 10.17 4.21
CA ASP A 1021 12.76 10.73 4.28
C ASP A 1021 12.83 12.13 3.68
N THR A 1022 12.38 12.31 2.44
CA THR A 1022 12.32 13.62 1.76
C THR A 1022 11.53 14.65 2.58
N MET A 1023 10.34 14.27 3.05
CA MET A 1023 9.46 15.14 3.83
C MET A 1023 10.07 15.53 5.19
N VAL A 1024 10.78 14.62 5.85
CA VAL A 1024 11.45 14.88 7.14
C VAL A 1024 12.71 15.74 6.96
N ILE A 1025 13.48 15.54 5.88
CA ILE A 1025 14.63 16.40 5.54
C ILE A 1025 14.19 17.87 5.42
N ASP A 1026 13.11 18.13 4.68
CA ASP A 1026 12.61 19.49 4.49
C ASP A 1026 12.09 20.10 5.79
N LEU A 1027 11.30 19.35 6.57
CA LEU A 1027 10.79 19.85 7.86
C LEU A 1027 11.91 20.14 8.86
N LEU A 1028 13.00 19.35 8.89
CA LEU A 1028 14.18 19.63 9.71
C LEU A 1028 14.90 20.92 9.27
N ARG A 1029 14.97 21.21 7.97
CA ARG A 1029 15.51 22.47 7.44
C ARG A 1029 14.63 23.66 7.83
N VAL A 1030 13.30 23.53 7.71
CA VAL A 1030 12.34 24.58 8.13
C VAL A 1030 12.49 24.89 9.62
N PHE A 1031 12.67 23.87 10.47
CA PHE A 1031 12.95 24.07 11.89
C PHE A 1031 14.28 24.82 12.11
N ALA A 1032 15.36 24.40 11.44
CA ALA A 1032 16.67 25.07 11.56
C ALA A 1032 16.60 26.55 11.16
N ASN A 1033 16.04 26.85 10.00
CA ASN A 1033 15.85 28.22 9.50
C ASN A 1033 15.03 29.07 10.48
N SER A 1034 13.98 28.49 11.08
CA SER A 1034 13.08 29.18 12.03
C SER A 1034 13.67 29.33 13.44
N CYS A 1035 14.67 28.52 13.81
CA CYS A 1035 15.21 28.44 15.18
C CYS A 1035 16.66 28.97 15.32
N GLY A 1036 17.19 29.62 14.28
CA GLY A 1036 18.55 30.17 14.24
C GLY A 1036 19.61 29.08 14.05
N ASP A 1037 19.48 28.29 12.98
CA ASP A 1037 20.36 27.18 12.56
C ASP A 1037 20.56 26.04 13.59
N ARG A 1038 19.75 26.05 14.65
CA ARG A 1038 19.71 24.98 15.65
C ARG A 1038 18.81 23.84 15.17
N LEU A 1039 19.33 22.64 15.27
CA LEU A 1039 18.60 21.39 15.02
C LEU A 1039 18.10 20.80 16.35
N PRO A 1040 16.98 20.06 16.36
CA PRO A 1040 16.50 19.39 17.57
C PRO A 1040 17.47 18.29 18.02
N ASN A 1041 17.54 18.00 19.31
CA ASN A 1041 18.27 16.81 19.82
C ASN A 1041 17.31 15.68 20.26
N LYS A 1042 16.00 15.94 20.27
CA LYS A 1042 14.93 14.99 20.57
C LYS A 1042 13.83 15.09 19.50
N ILE A 1043 13.50 13.99 18.84
CA ILE A 1043 12.40 13.90 17.87
C ILE A 1043 11.33 12.96 18.41
N ILE A 1044 10.08 13.42 18.45
CA ILE A 1044 8.92 12.61 18.82
C ILE A 1044 7.98 12.56 17.60
N PHE A 1045 7.75 11.35 17.08
CA PHE A 1045 7.02 11.12 15.84
C PHE A 1045 5.73 10.33 16.11
N TYR A 1046 4.57 10.94 15.84
CA TYR A 1046 3.26 10.28 15.98
C TYR A 1046 2.68 9.89 14.62
N ARG A 1047 2.29 8.61 14.45
CA ARG A 1047 1.82 8.02 13.17
C ARG A 1047 0.40 7.43 13.32
N ASP A 1048 -0.62 8.01 12.69
CA ASP A 1048 -2.02 7.47 12.73
C ASP A 1048 -2.24 6.31 11.73
N GLY A 1049 -3.32 5.57 11.86
CA GLY A 1049 -3.83 4.67 10.80
C GLY A 1049 -3.16 3.29 10.66
N VAL A 1050 -1.99 3.07 11.26
CA VAL A 1050 -1.24 1.81 11.14
C VAL A 1050 -1.87 0.68 11.98
N ASP A 1051 -2.12 -0.47 11.35
CA ASP A 1051 -2.55 -1.70 12.03
C ASP A 1051 -1.37 -2.50 12.61
N GLU A 1052 -1.59 -3.20 13.74
CA GLU A 1052 -0.62 -4.08 14.44
C GLU A 1052 0.09 -5.08 13.50
N GLY A 1053 -0.62 -5.57 12.48
CA GLY A 1053 -0.06 -6.45 11.45
C GLY A 1053 1.03 -5.82 10.56
N GLN A 1054 1.25 -4.51 10.67
CA GLN A 1054 2.20 -3.71 9.89
C GLN A 1054 3.32 -3.09 10.73
N TYR A 1055 3.30 -3.20 12.07
CA TYR A 1055 4.28 -2.52 12.95
C TYR A 1055 5.75 -2.82 12.58
N GLN A 1056 6.08 -4.08 12.32
CA GLN A 1056 7.42 -4.45 11.85
C GLN A 1056 7.82 -3.69 10.57
N LYS A 1057 6.93 -3.62 9.58
CA LYS A 1057 7.20 -2.91 8.31
C LYS A 1057 7.34 -1.40 8.46
N VAL A 1058 6.80 -0.82 9.53
CA VAL A 1058 6.95 0.60 9.88
C VAL A 1058 8.29 0.83 10.58
N LEU A 1059 8.73 -0.09 11.45
CA LEU A 1059 10.09 -0.08 12.00
C LEU A 1059 11.14 -0.23 10.87
N ASP A 1060 11.01 -1.25 10.02
CA ASP A 1060 11.96 -1.56 8.95
C ASP A 1060 12.11 -0.41 7.93
N ASN A 1061 11.03 0.35 7.70
CA ASN A 1061 10.94 1.33 6.62
C ASN A 1061 10.89 2.78 7.13
N GLU A 1062 9.86 3.13 7.91
CA GLU A 1062 9.61 4.52 8.30
C GLU A 1062 10.60 5.02 9.35
N VAL A 1063 10.90 4.22 10.38
CA VAL A 1063 11.91 4.58 11.41
C VAL A 1063 13.31 4.68 10.80
N ASN A 1064 13.70 3.74 9.94
CA ASN A 1064 14.97 3.79 9.22
C ASN A 1064 15.07 5.01 8.28
N LYS A 1065 13.98 5.41 7.61
CA LYS A 1065 13.92 6.63 6.80
C LYS A 1065 14.10 7.91 7.63
N ILE A 1066 13.46 8.01 8.80
CA ILE A 1066 13.67 9.14 9.72
C ILE A 1066 15.14 9.20 10.18
N LYS A 1067 15.73 8.05 10.55
CA LYS A 1067 17.16 7.98 10.93
C LYS A 1067 18.09 8.37 9.77
N ASN A 1068 17.77 8.01 8.53
CA ASN A 1068 18.52 8.43 7.33
C ASN A 1068 18.37 9.93 7.03
N ALA A 1069 17.16 10.49 7.12
CA ALA A 1069 16.90 11.92 6.99
C ALA A 1069 17.72 12.73 8.00
N CYS A 1070 17.81 12.26 9.25
CA CYS A 1070 18.65 12.88 10.28
C CYS A 1070 20.15 12.82 9.90
N ARG A 1071 20.67 11.67 9.43
CA ARG A 1071 22.06 11.58 8.96
C ARG A 1071 22.39 12.60 7.86
N ILE A 1072 21.46 12.81 6.93
CA ILE A 1072 21.63 13.75 5.82
C ILE A 1072 21.67 15.21 6.31
N VAL A 1073 20.76 15.61 7.22
CA VAL A 1073 20.66 17.01 7.67
C VAL A 1073 21.73 17.38 8.72
N TYR A 1074 22.12 16.43 9.58
CA TYR A 1074 23.04 16.69 10.69
C TYR A 1074 24.51 16.52 10.25
N GLY A 1075 24.77 15.71 9.23
CA GLY A 1075 26.12 15.42 8.75
C GLY A 1075 26.99 14.82 9.86
N ASN A 1076 27.99 15.58 10.32
CA ASN A 1076 28.89 15.19 11.40
C ASN A 1076 28.41 15.59 12.81
N LYS A 1077 27.28 16.30 12.94
CA LYS A 1077 26.70 16.65 14.24
C LYS A 1077 26.10 15.40 14.92
N PRO A 1078 26.04 15.34 16.27
CA PRO A 1078 25.35 14.25 16.97
C PRO A 1078 23.91 14.08 16.47
N LEU A 1079 23.51 12.83 16.21
CA LEU A 1079 22.15 12.53 15.75
C LEU A 1079 21.13 12.71 16.89
N PRO A 1080 19.89 13.11 16.59
CA PRO A 1080 18.83 13.26 17.59
C PRO A 1080 18.34 11.89 18.07
N GLN A 1081 17.92 11.82 19.34
CA GLN A 1081 17.20 10.65 19.84
C GLN A 1081 15.75 10.66 19.30
N LEU A 1082 15.26 9.51 18.84
CA LEU A 1082 13.94 9.34 18.24
C LEU A 1082 13.01 8.52 19.13
N ALA A 1083 11.80 9.02 19.40
CA ALA A 1083 10.66 8.21 19.83
C ALA A 1083 9.61 8.15 18.72
N PHE A 1084 9.14 6.95 18.40
CA PHE A 1084 8.14 6.68 17.35
C PHE A 1084 6.90 6.01 17.96
N ILE A 1085 5.76 6.68 17.88
CA ILE A 1085 4.50 6.29 18.52
C ILE A 1085 3.42 6.13 17.44
N VAL A 1086 2.88 4.93 17.30
CA VAL A 1086 1.66 4.72 16.50
C VAL A 1086 0.44 5.16 17.32
N VAL A 1087 -0.43 5.93 16.69
CA VAL A 1087 -1.73 6.35 17.23
C VAL A 1087 -2.82 5.59 16.49
N LYS A 1088 -3.81 5.10 17.23
CA LYS A 1088 -4.98 4.42 16.67
C LYS A 1088 -6.24 4.92 17.34
N LYS A 1089 -6.91 5.87 16.69
CA LYS A 1089 -8.22 6.42 17.14
C LYS A 1089 -9.43 5.53 16.76
N ARG A 1090 -9.26 4.61 15.80
CA ARG A 1090 -10.34 3.78 15.24
C ARG A 1090 -10.24 2.33 15.72
N HIS A 1091 -10.79 2.06 16.90
CA HIS A 1091 -10.95 0.70 17.46
C HIS A 1091 -12.31 0.53 18.18
N ASN A 1092 -12.56 -0.68 18.71
CA ASN A 1092 -13.83 -1.07 19.32
C ASN A 1092 -13.85 -1.06 20.86
N THR A 1093 -12.71 -0.99 21.54
CA THR A 1093 -12.63 -0.75 22.99
C THR A 1093 -13.29 0.58 23.39
N ARG A 1094 -14.14 0.56 24.41
CA ARG A 1094 -14.84 1.69 25.03
C ARG A 1094 -14.67 1.60 26.54
N PHE A 1095 -14.81 2.73 27.20
CA PHE A 1095 -14.66 2.84 28.65
C PHE A 1095 -15.83 3.64 29.20
N PHE A 1096 -16.31 3.24 30.37
CA PHE A 1096 -17.49 3.76 31.03
C PHE A 1096 -17.13 4.06 32.48
N LEU A 1097 -17.58 5.20 32.98
CA LEU A 1097 -17.54 5.51 34.40
C LEU A 1097 -18.91 5.15 34.99
N TYR A 1098 -18.95 4.51 36.16
CA TYR A 1098 -20.18 4.27 36.91
C TYR A 1098 -20.02 4.95 38.26
N ASP A 1099 -21.00 5.77 38.66
CA ASP A 1099 -20.98 6.55 39.90
C ASP A 1099 -21.94 6.00 40.98
N GLY A 1100 -22.54 4.83 40.72
CA GLY A 1100 -23.58 4.22 41.56
C GLY A 1100 -24.99 4.42 41.01
N ASN A 1101 -25.24 5.47 40.21
CA ASN A 1101 -26.56 5.77 39.64
C ASN A 1101 -26.53 5.75 38.11
N GLU A 1102 -25.60 6.45 37.48
CA GLU A 1102 -25.53 6.62 36.03
C GLU A 1102 -24.24 6.05 35.42
N THR A 1103 -24.35 5.59 34.17
CA THR A 1103 -23.19 5.19 33.37
C THR A 1103 -22.77 6.33 32.44
N MET A 1104 -21.64 6.96 32.76
CA MET A 1104 -21.12 8.15 32.11
C MET A 1104 -19.91 7.87 31.19
N ASN A 1105 -19.50 8.91 30.45
CA ASN A 1105 -18.21 8.92 29.78
C ASN A 1105 -17.08 9.07 30.80
N VAL A 1106 -15.96 8.37 30.57
CA VAL A 1106 -14.71 8.65 31.31
C VAL A 1106 -14.23 10.09 31.09
N GLN A 1107 -13.55 10.64 32.09
CA GLN A 1107 -13.13 12.04 32.11
C GLN A 1107 -12.01 12.34 31.10
N ALA A 1108 -11.90 13.59 30.68
CA ALA A 1108 -10.76 14.08 29.91
C ALA A 1108 -9.47 13.90 30.72
N GLY A 1109 -8.44 13.29 30.12
CA GLY A 1109 -7.20 12.90 30.81
C GLY A 1109 -7.18 11.46 31.33
N THR A 1110 -8.27 10.68 31.18
CA THR A 1110 -8.28 9.26 31.61
C THR A 1110 -7.30 8.42 30.79
N VAL A 1111 -6.31 7.81 31.43
CA VAL A 1111 -5.33 6.89 30.85
C VAL A 1111 -5.52 5.47 31.39
N ILE A 1112 -5.36 4.48 30.52
CA ILE A 1112 -5.40 3.05 30.82
C ILE A 1112 -4.16 2.41 30.20
N ASP A 1113 -3.21 2.04 31.04
CA ASP A 1113 -1.90 1.48 30.67
C ASP A 1113 -1.57 0.19 31.46
N GLN A 1114 -2.62 -0.46 31.96
CA GLN A 1114 -2.61 -1.75 32.65
C GLN A 1114 -3.83 -2.57 32.21
N SER A 1115 -3.88 -3.84 32.57
CA SER A 1115 -5.04 -4.74 32.42
C SER A 1115 -5.36 -5.17 30.98
N ILE A 1116 -5.94 -4.28 30.16
CA ILE A 1116 -6.44 -4.60 28.80
C ILE A 1116 -5.49 -4.18 27.66
N ILE A 1117 -4.26 -3.84 28.02
CA ILE A 1117 -3.14 -3.50 27.14
C ILE A 1117 -2.39 -4.74 26.64
N HIS A 1118 -1.46 -4.55 25.71
CA HIS A 1118 -0.56 -5.60 25.24
C HIS A 1118 0.28 -6.19 26.40
N PRO A 1119 0.49 -7.53 26.49
CA PRO A 1119 1.22 -8.17 27.59
C PRO A 1119 2.65 -7.65 27.85
N SER A 1120 3.46 -7.47 26.78
CA SER A 1120 4.88 -7.08 26.87
C SER A 1120 5.27 -5.74 26.25
N GLN A 1121 4.60 -5.29 25.17
CA GLN A 1121 4.92 -4.07 24.43
C GLN A 1121 4.42 -2.79 25.15
N PHE A 1122 4.93 -1.63 24.73
CA PHE A 1122 4.66 -0.36 25.36
C PHE A 1122 3.47 0.39 24.73
N ASP A 1123 2.25 0.06 25.20
CA ASP A 1123 1.00 0.70 24.78
C ASP A 1123 0.13 1.24 25.92
N PHE A 1124 -0.74 2.20 25.61
CA PHE A 1124 -1.72 2.78 26.53
C PHE A 1124 -2.90 3.41 25.78
N TYR A 1125 -4.09 3.38 26.39
CA TYR A 1125 -5.22 4.18 25.94
C TYR A 1125 -5.23 5.53 26.66
N LEU A 1126 -5.56 6.62 25.95
CA LEU A 1126 -5.78 7.95 26.54
C LEU A 1126 -7.06 8.59 26.00
N CYS A 1127 -7.94 8.99 26.91
CA CYS A 1127 -9.15 9.78 26.65
C CYS A 1127 -8.85 11.28 26.87
N SER A 1128 -8.12 11.90 25.95
CA SER A 1128 -7.74 13.32 26.10
C SER A 1128 -8.93 14.29 26.09
N GLN A 1129 -9.93 14.03 25.24
CA GLN A 1129 -11.07 14.92 25.02
C GLN A 1129 -12.27 14.61 25.94
N ALA A 1130 -13.06 15.65 26.27
CA ALA A 1130 -14.42 15.47 26.77
C ALA A 1130 -15.39 15.17 25.62
N ALA A 1131 -16.12 14.06 25.72
CA ALA A 1131 -17.11 13.68 24.71
C ALA A 1131 -18.34 14.61 24.76
N ILE A 1132 -18.58 15.37 23.68
CA ILE A 1132 -19.73 16.28 23.55
C ILE A 1132 -21.02 15.51 23.25
N MET A 1133 -20.93 14.39 22.51
CA MET A 1133 -22.07 13.57 22.11
C MET A 1133 -21.69 12.08 22.08
N GLY A 1134 -22.60 11.24 22.54
CA GLY A 1134 -22.45 9.78 22.57
C GLY A 1134 -21.32 9.29 23.49
N THR A 1135 -20.91 8.03 23.29
CA THR A 1135 -19.77 7.43 24.01
C THR A 1135 -18.43 7.89 23.44
N SER A 1136 -17.49 8.22 24.34
CA SER A 1136 -16.12 8.59 24.02
C SER A 1136 -15.39 7.48 23.26
N ARG A 1137 -14.35 7.89 22.54
CA ARG A 1137 -13.39 7.01 21.88
C ARG A 1137 -12.00 7.48 22.29
N PRO A 1138 -11.45 6.95 23.39
CA PRO A 1138 -10.04 7.13 23.72
C PRO A 1138 -9.19 6.64 22.54
N ALA A 1139 -8.02 7.22 22.34
CA ALA A 1139 -7.07 6.72 21.34
C ALA A 1139 -6.10 5.73 22.00
N LEU A 1140 -5.74 4.66 21.27
CA LEU A 1140 -4.65 3.76 21.64
C LEU A 1140 -3.33 4.33 21.10
N TYR A 1141 -2.32 4.38 21.95
CA TYR A 1141 -0.96 4.77 21.62
C TYR A 1141 -0.05 3.56 21.82
N HIS A 1142 0.85 3.33 20.88
CA HIS A 1142 1.78 2.22 20.91
C HIS A 1142 3.18 2.73 20.54
N VAL A 1143 4.08 2.77 21.52
CA VAL A 1143 5.48 3.17 21.31
C VAL A 1143 6.18 1.99 20.63
N LEU A 1144 6.66 2.18 19.40
CA LEU A 1144 7.37 1.13 18.66
C LEU A 1144 8.88 1.23 18.86
N HIS A 1145 9.40 2.45 18.96
CA HIS A 1145 10.83 2.74 19.09
C HIS A 1145 11.03 3.92 20.02
N ASP A 1146 12.03 3.89 20.90
CA ASP A 1146 12.35 4.99 21.82
C ASP A 1146 13.85 5.01 22.18
N ASP A 1147 14.60 5.93 21.55
CA ASP A 1147 16.00 6.24 21.92
C ASP A 1147 16.09 7.29 23.06
N ILE A 1148 14.97 7.91 23.48
CA ILE A 1148 14.92 8.97 24.50
C ILE A 1148 14.84 8.35 25.91
N GLY A 1149 14.13 7.22 26.04
CA GLY A 1149 13.97 6.49 27.31
C GLY A 1149 12.88 7.09 28.19
N PHE A 1150 11.68 7.29 27.62
CA PHE A 1150 10.53 7.78 28.36
C PHE A 1150 10.01 6.75 29.37
N SER A 1151 9.63 7.21 30.56
CA SER A 1151 8.71 6.46 31.43
C SER A 1151 7.28 6.49 30.87
N SER A 1152 6.42 5.57 31.33
CA SER A 1152 4.98 5.61 31.06
C SER A 1152 4.38 6.97 31.39
N ASP A 1153 4.70 7.53 32.57
CA ASP A 1153 4.18 8.83 33.00
C ASP A 1153 4.63 9.99 32.12
N ASP A 1154 5.87 9.97 31.61
CA ASP A 1154 6.39 11.04 30.77
C ASP A 1154 5.72 11.05 29.39
N ILE A 1155 5.66 9.90 28.72
CA ILE A 1155 5.04 9.83 27.38
C ILE A 1155 3.52 10.06 27.45
N GLN A 1156 2.84 9.58 28.48
CA GLN A 1156 1.40 9.77 28.67
C GLN A 1156 1.06 11.24 28.96
N GLN A 1157 1.80 11.90 29.87
CA GLN A 1157 1.58 13.30 30.21
C GLN A 1157 1.90 14.22 29.03
N LEU A 1158 3.00 13.94 28.30
CA LEU A 1158 3.38 14.63 27.07
C LEU A 1158 2.30 14.50 25.98
N THR A 1159 1.84 13.27 25.71
CA THR A 1159 0.78 12.98 24.74
C THR A 1159 -0.50 13.76 25.10
N TYR A 1160 -0.88 13.77 26.39
CA TYR A 1160 -2.05 14.50 26.85
C TYR A 1160 -1.91 16.02 26.72
N TRP A 1161 -0.74 16.59 27.02
CA TRP A 1161 -0.53 18.04 26.88
C TRP A 1161 -0.51 18.48 25.41
N LEU A 1162 0.04 17.68 24.49
CA LEU A 1162 -0.04 17.92 23.04
C LEU A 1162 -1.47 17.83 22.48
N CYS A 1163 -2.45 17.30 23.22
CA CYS A 1163 -3.87 17.40 22.85
C CYS A 1163 -4.48 18.78 23.12
N HIS A 1164 -3.76 19.68 23.79
CA HIS A 1164 -4.22 21.04 24.13
C HIS A 1164 -3.55 22.15 23.29
N THR A 1165 -2.61 21.80 22.40
CA THR A 1165 -1.91 22.75 21.51
C THR A 1165 -2.58 22.92 20.13
N ASP A 1166 -3.85 22.52 20.00
CA ASP A 1166 -4.62 22.69 18.77
C ASP A 1166 -5.09 24.15 18.61
N MET A 1167 -4.58 24.83 17.59
CA MET A 1167 -4.86 26.24 17.32
C MET A 1167 -6.26 26.50 16.76
N ARG A 1168 -7.13 25.49 16.66
CA ARG A 1168 -8.48 25.61 16.08
C ARG A 1168 -9.58 25.63 17.14
N CYS A 1169 -9.28 25.36 18.42
CA CYS A 1169 -10.27 25.42 19.49
C CYS A 1169 -9.66 25.46 20.90
N THR A 1170 -10.40 26.05 21.85
CA THR A 1170 -10.09 26.07 23.28
C THR A 1170 -10.47 24.77 24.01
N LYS A 1171 -10.14 23.63 23.41
CA LYS A 1171 -10.57 22.29 23.86
C LYS A 1171 -9.48 21.27 23.62
N SER A 1172 -9.36 20.32 24.55
CA SER A 1172 -8.49 19.15 24.37
C SER A 1172 -9.08 18.24 23.30
N VAL A 1173 -8.30 17.92 22.27
CA VAL A 1173 -8.72 17.09 21.12
C VAL A 1173 -8.29 15.62 21.29
N SER A 1174 -9.01 14.69 20.67
CA SER A 1174 -8.83 13.21 20.80
C SER A 1174 -7.42 12.63 20.63
N ILE A 1175 -6.53 13.37 19.98
CA ILE A 1175 -5.22 12.94 19.49
C ILE A 1175 -4.27 14.15 19.56
N PRO A 1176 -2.95 13.98 19.59
CA PRO A 1176 -2.02 15.12 19.66
C PRO A 1176 -2.19 16.05 18.47
N ALA A 1177 -2.02 17.36 18.68
CA ALA A 1177 -2.14 18.38 17.63
C ALA A 1177 -1.33 18.05 16.36
N PRO A 1178 -0.07 17.54 16.41
CA PRO A 1178 0.67 17.12 15.22
C PRO A 1178 -0.12 16.11 14.35
N VAL A 1179 -0.76 15.11 14.97
CA VAL A 1179 -1.52 14.08 14.25
C VAL A 1179 -2.79 14.67 13.63
N HIS A 1180 -3.48 15.54 14.36
CA HIS A 1180 -4.66 16.23 13.84
C HIS A 1180 -4.29 17.15 12.67
N TYR A 1181 -3.17 17.86 12.75
CA TYR A 1181 -2.64 18.70 11.67
C TYR A 1181 -2.26 17.87 10.43
N ALA A 1182 -1.64 16.69 10.58
CA ALA A 1182 -1.39 15.79 9.46
C ALA A 1182 -2.69 15.35 8.77
N HIS A 1183 -3.73 15.00 9.53
CA HIS A 1183 -5.05 14.68 8.99
C HIS A 1183 -5.67 15.86 8.22
N LEU A 1184 -5.54 17.08 8.76
CA LEU A 1184 -6.05 18.29 8.11
C LEU A 1184 -5.28 18.64 6.83
N ALA A 1185 -3.96 18.50 6.82
CA ALA A 1185 -3.13 18.68 5.64
C ALA A 1185 -3.49 17.65 4.55
N ALA A 1186 -3.59 16.35 4.89
CA ALA A 1186 -3.99 15.31 3.95
C ALA A 1186 -5.42 15.52 3.39
N TYR A 1187 -6.34 16.02 4.22
CA TYR A 1187 -7.70 16.35 3.80
C TYR A 1187 -7.73 17.59 2.89
N ALA A 1188 -7.08 18.69 3.31
CA ALA A 1188 -7.03 19.94 2.54
C ALA A 1188 -6.31 19.75 1.20
N SER A 1189 -5.30 18.89 1.12
CA SER A 1189 -4.64 18.50 -0.12
C SER A 1189 -5.54 17.82 -1.16
N ARG A 1190 -6.74 17.36 -0.80
CA ARG A 1190 -7.74 16.90 -1.79
C ARG A 1190 -8.34 18.06 -2.58
N ALA A 1191 -8.52 19.21 -1.94
CA ALA A 1191 -9.03 20.41 -2.59
C ALA A 1191 -8.06 20.93 -3.67
N LEU A 1192 -6.75 20.81 -3.42
CA LEU A 1192 -5.69 21.28 -4.32
C LEU A 1192 -5.72 20.57 -5.70
N LYS A 1193 -6.23 19.33 -5.75
CA LYS A 1193 -6.34 18.53 -6.98
C LYS A 1193 -7.57 18.85 -7.83
N TYR A 1194 -8.50 19.64 -7.33
CA TYR A 1194 -9.79 19.82 -7.97
C TYR A 1194 -9.63 20.36 -9.40
N GLY A 1195 -10.33 19.76 -10.37
CA GLY A 1195 -10.10 20.02 -11.80
C GLY A 1195 -8.99 19.16 -12.42
N GLU A 1196 -7.83 18.94 -11.78
CA GLU A 1196 -6.75 18.09 -12.39
C GLU A 1196 -7.22 16.65 -12.66
N ASP A 1197 -8.12 16.13 -11.82
CA ASP A 1197 -8.72 14.81 -11.99
C ASP A 1197 -9.99 14.81 -12.88
N GLN A 1198 -10.48 15.98 -13.33
CA GLN A 1198 -11.51 16.10 -14.39
C GLN A 1198 -10.87 16.39 -15.75
N ASP A 1199 -9.77 17.15 -15.78
CA ASP A 1199 -8.94 17.35 -16.96
C ASP A 1199 -8.29 16.02 -17.39
N ARG A 1200 -8.08 15.06 -16.48
CA ARG A 1200 -7.76 13.66 -16.84
C ARG A 1200 -8.91 12.90 -17.51
N GLU A 1201 -10.16 13.30 -17.33
CA GLU A 1201 -11.30 12.74 -18.08
C GLU A 1201 -11.56 13.46 -19.42
N SER A 1202 -10.91 14.61 -19.70
CA SER A 1202 -11.08 15.40 -20.95
C SER A 1202 -9.81 15.52 -21.82
N VAL A 1203 -8.61 15.38 -21.24
CA VAL A 1203 -7.32 15.35 -21.98
C VAL A 1203 -7.01 13.94 -22.49
N ASP A 1204 -7.60 12.88 -21.91
CA ASP A 1204 -7.49 11.49 -22.37
C ASP A 1204 -8.19 11.23 -23.73
N GLU A 1205 -8.75 12.25 -24.41
CA GLU A 1205 -9.20 12.16 -25.81
C GLU A 1205 -8.10 12.54 -26.85
N ASN A 1206 -6.92 13.04 -26.42
CA ASN A 1206 -5.80 13.30 -27.33
C ASN A 1206 -4.63 12.33 -27.12
N ASN A 1207 -4.09 11.81 -28.23
CA ASN A 1207 -3.17 10.68 -28.26
C ASN A 1207 -1.72 11.06 -27.88
N GLU A 1208 -1.40 11.12 -26.59
CA GLU A 1208 -0.02 10.95 -26.12
C GLU A 1208 0.14 9.59 -25.43
N GLU A 1209 1.15 8.82 -25.84
CA GLU A 1209 1.34 7.44 -25.37
C GLU A 1209 1.98 7.43 -23.96
N PRO A 1210 1.38 6.75 -22.97
CA PRO A 1210 1.93 6.73 -21.63
C PRO A 1210 3.22 5.91 -21.58
N GLU A 1211 4.31 6.56 -21.16
CA GLU A 1211 5.63 5.95 -20.99
C GLU A 1211 5.61 4.69 -20.11
N THR A 1212 6.49 3.75 -20.45
CA THR A 1212 6.51 2.41 -19.85
C THR A 1212 7.37 2.38 -18.57
N TYR A 1213 6.83 2.90 -17.46
CA TYR A 1213 7.48 2.79 -16.14
C TYR A 1213 7.52 1.34 -15.62
N SER A 1214 8.55 1.00 -14.84
CA SER A 1214 8.83 -0.38 -14.43
C SER A 1214 7.85 -0.88 -13.36
N LEU A 1215 7.81 -2.20 -13.15
CA LEU A 1215 6.89 -2.84 -12.20
C LEU A 1215 7.24 -2.62 -10.72
N ASP A 1216 8.36 -1.94 -10.41
CA ASP A 1216 8.73 -1.57 -9.03
C ASP A 1216 8.61 -0.08 -8.70
N ASP A 1217 8.37 0.78 -9.70
CA ASP A 1217 8.15 2.20 -9.51
C ASP A 1217 6.74 2.48 -8.96
N ILE A 1218 6.64 2.54 -7.62
CA ILE A 1218 5.47 3.16 -6.98
C ILE A 1218 5.55 4.65 -7.25
N LYS A 1219 4.75 5.14 -8.21
CA LYS A 1219 4.69 6.57 -8.52
C LYS A 1219 4.33 7.36 -7.25
N THR A 1220 5.18 8.32 -6.92
CA THR A 1220 4.94 9.36 -5.92
C THR A 1220 4.86 10.72 -6.62
N LYS A 1221 4.11 11.67 -6.05
CA LYS A 1221 4.08 13.08 -6.50
C LYS A 1221 4.03 13.95 -5.25
N VAL A 1222 5.14 14.61 -4.92
CA VAL A 1222 5.16 15.63 -3.86
C VAL A 1222 4.26 16.79 -4.31
N MET A 1223 3.40 17.27 -3.40
CA MET A 1223 2.56 18.42 -3.68
C MET A 1223 3.35 19.70 -3.42
N VAL A 1224 3.56 20.49 -4.47
CA VAL A 1224 4.20 21.81 -4.37
C VAL A 1224 3.13 22.85 -4.02
N LEU A 1225 3.42 23.62 -2.99
CA LEU A 1225 2.65 24.79 -2.56
C LEU A 1225 3.46 26.05 -2.92
N ASP A 1226 2.79 27.19 -2.98
CA ASP A 1226 3.47 28.48 -3.15
C ASP A 1226 4.40 28.76 -1.96
N GLU A 1227 5.63 29.20 -2.25
CA GLU A 1227 6.70 29.41 -1.27
C GLU A 1227 6.30 30.41 -0.17
N LYS A 1228 5.40 31.36 -0.45
CA LYS A 1228 4.93 32.36 0.54
C LYS A 1228 4.14 31.75 1.69
N ILE A 1229 3.59 30.55 1.54
CA ILE A 1229 2.70 29.93 2.54
C ILE A 1229 3.06 28.47 2.89
N THR A 1230 4.02 27.86 2.20
CA THR A 1230 4.33 26.42 2.33
C THR A 1230 4.77 26.01 3.74
N ASP A 1231 5.40 26.94 4.47
CA ASP A 1231 5.88 26.73 5.85
C ASP A 1231 4.93 27.28 6.92
N ASP A 1232 3.81 27.91 6.52
CA ASP A 1232 2.74 28.36 7.40
C ASP A 1232 1.62 27.31 7.55
N MET A 1233 0.72 27.56 8.50
CA MET A 1233 -0.37 26.64 8.84
C MET A 1233 -1.58 26.77 7.90
N TRP A 1234 -1.34 26.75 6.58
CA TRP A 1234 -2.37 26.91 5.53
C TRP A 1234 -3.55 25.92 5.63
N PHE A 1235 -3.34 24.79 6.31
CA PHE A 1235 -4.24 23.64 6.43
C PHE A 1235 -5.31 23.74 7.55
N ILE A 1236 -5.26 24.73 8.46
CA ILE A 1236 -6.14 24.77 9.66
C ILE A 1236 -7.57 25.29 9.43
#